data_AF-A0A167NZ63-F1
#
_entry.id   AF-A0A167NZ63-F1
#
_cell.length_a   1.000
_cell.length_b   1.000
_cell.length_c   1.000
_cell.angle_alpha   90.00
_cell.angle_beta   90.00
_cell.angle_gamma   90.00
#
_symmetry.space_group_name_H-M   'P 1'
#
loop_
_entity.id
_entity.type
_entity.pdbx_description
1 polymer ?
#
loop_
_entity_poly.entity_id
_entity_poly.type
_entity_poly.pdbx_seq_one_letter_code
_entity_poly.pdbx_strand_id
1 'polypeptide(L)'
;MKPTRIRGYGELHPCKYTVAGHAGPMCDPDGEIFIKPCTQAEINFYAKTRGTTFANIMPTCMGTLLLSTPSDLKIDDAVTGVITDAGAIQTAKEQIEAVIAEQVLRAPAEGPTPNEPPYVPSNGGEIETDLALVLENATKGFVKANILDVKLGQRLYADDATAEKQLRFQELTKKTTHQNLGFRIAGMRVYRGSDDRGILQEDSYRVYARDYGRCDMKDDNIHDGFRSFVHNEAAGIDEELAKAVYQGFAQVVKTIQETLEAHETVMYSSSLLFVFEGDGKALRAAIERNNEMVTAIETAVEAKEANRTTQRTDSGIAMGDDELTEAAVLGDGHDEDEGIDLDIEAPRVLSVKLIDFAHARFNKGGGCDENLLMGVRSHVESSTRIVALRKAGEWRFHLAPGTTISVKLVSGTAEKDGVELAPRSAYKFAGPLRGKLLTWHGCELEVDGRTDSDSIAAFPAPTNNPAASYVNLHGRLAALRATAAASTREGPRVLVAGGRATGKTTLVRTLASYATRQGRQPLVVNADPGEGALSLAGTLSAGVFATVMDPLAADGWGGTPTSGPSAVPVKLPLVYYYGRESAEADPDVYKRLFGRLADGVSARLSEDPDVKASGVLVDSMGVEAGSARGLDLLAHMVDELSVNIVIVLGTSGLNGEIASRFATEKTSLGEPIQVITLDKSDGVVDREESFTEHCREAVIKEYFFGDVRRTLSPQIQQVDFDSLVIYRLPDYSDYETETLVREEVCSSMEHWTLAVMHASVRDSPETIRTASVMGFVYVADVDEQKRKVKMLAPVSGRLGDRPLVWGRWPEPFINLLG
;
A
#
# COMPACT_ATOMS: atom_id res chain seq x y z
N MET A 1 -25.92 37.97 -17.96
CA MET A 1 -24.92 38.91 -18.51
C MET A 1 -25.27 39.32 -19.93
N LYS A 2 -25.20 40.62 -20.26
CA LYS A 2 -25.23 41.09 -21.66
C LYS A 2 -23.97 40.58 -22.37
N PRO A 3 -24.03 40.19 -23.67
CA PRO A 3 -22.86 39.69 -24.38
C PRO A 3 -21.82 40.81 -24.51
N THR A 4 -20.69 40.66 -23.82
CA THR A 4 -19.52 41.52 -23.98
C THR A 4 -19.01 41.32 -25.42
N ARG A 5 -19.13 42.36 -26.25
CA ARG A 5 -18.69 42.31 -27.65
C ARG A 5 -17.17 42.15 -27.66
N ILE A 6 -16.68 40.98 -28.07
CA ILE A 6 -15.25 40.68 -28.23
C ILE A 6 -14.63 41.78 -29.12
N ARG A 7 -13.74 42.60 -28.55
CA ARG A 7 -12.93 43.57 -29.29
C ARG A 7 -11.75 42.81 -29.90
N GLY A 8 -11.35 43.14 -31.13
CA GLY A 8 -10.49 42.30 -31.97
C GLY A 8 -9.10 41.96 -31.41
N TYR A 9 -8.41 41.03 -32.08
CA TYR A 9 -7.11 40.44 -31.71
C TYR A 9 -6.01 41.44 -31.24
N GLY A 10 -6.04 42.69 -31.70
CA GLY A 10 -5.03 43.71 -31.40
C GLY A 10 -5.02 44.28 -29.97
N GLU A 11 -5.99 43.96 -29.11
CA GLU A 11 -6.03 44.42 -27.69
C GLU A 11 -5.62 43.33 -26.69
N LEU A 12 -5.27 42.13 -27.16
CA LEU A 12 -4.89 40.99 -26.32
C LEU A 12 -3.41 41.02 -25.97
N HIS A 13 -3.05 40.56 -24.77
CA HIS A 13 -1.67 40.46 -24.34
C HIS A 13 -1.30 39.04 -23.88
N PRO A 14 -0.01 38.63 -23.96
CA PRO A 14 0.42 37.31 -23.50
C PRO A 14 0.06 37.08 -22.03
N CYS A 15 -0.55 35.93 -21.73
CA CYS A 15 -1.00 35.68 -20.37
C CYS A 15 0.17 35.26 -19.47
N LYS A 16 0.58 36.17 -18.58
CA LYS A 16 1.75 36.05 -17.69
C LYS A 16 1.61 35.01 -16.55
N TYR A 17 0.47 34.32 -16.48
CA TYR A 17 0.08 33.48 -15.34
C TYR A 17 0.08 31.97 -15.63
N THR A 18 0.60 31.55 -16.79
CA THR A 18 0.68 30.15 -17.19
C THR A 18 1.84 29.42 -16.50
N VAL A 19 1.54 28.29 -15.84
CA VAL A 19 2.51 27.48 -15.08
C VAL A 19 2.98 26.23 -15.84
N ALA A 20 2.17 25.75 -16.79
CA ALA A 20 2.47 24.66 -17.72
C ALA A 20 1.59 24.77 -18.99
N GLY A 21 1.88 23.98 -20.04
CA GLY A 21 1.15 24.02 -21.32
C GLY A 21 1.95 24.56 -22.52
N HIS A 22 1.33 24.62 -23.70
CA HIS A 22 1.92 25.20 -24.92
C HIS A 22 2.03 26.73 -24.84
N ALA A 23 3.04 27.32 -25.47
CA ALA A 23 3.17 28.78 -25.59
C ALA A 23 2.01 29.36 -26.43
N GLY A 24 1.67 30.64 -26.22
CA GLY A 24 0.64 31.35 -26.99
C GLY A 24 -0.71 31.71 -26.30
N PRO A 25 -1.03 31.32 -25.04
CA PRO A 25 -2.25 31.82 -24.40
C PRO A 25 -2.24 33.34 -24.20
N MET A 26 -3.38 33.96 -24.46
CA MET A 26 -3.57 35.41 -24.34
C MET A 26 -4.66 35.73 -23.32
N CYS A 27 -4.58 36.92 -22.73
CA CYS A 27 -5.57 37.43 -21.80
C CYS A 27 -6.00 38.84 -22.26
N ASP A 28 -7.24 39.21 -21.93
CA ASP A 28 -7.73 40.57 -22.15
C ASP A 28 -7.17 41.55 -21.09
N PRO A 29 -7.14 42.86 -21.35
CA PRO A 29 -6.60 43.87 -20.42
C PRO A 29 -7.19 43.83 -19.01
N ASP A 30 -8.47 43.46 -18.90
CA ASP A 30 -9.22 43.40 -17.65
C ASP A 30 -9.05 42.06 -16.92
N GLY A 31 -8.39 41.08 -17.56
CA GLY A 31 -8.10 39.75 -16.99
C GLY A 31 -9.34 38.88 -16.82
N GLU A 32 -10.44 39.18 -17.51
CA GLU A 32 -11.70 38.44 -17.43
C GLU A 32 -11.72 37.20 -18.33
N ILE A 33 -10.97 37.24 -19.44
CA ILE A 33 -11.02 36.27 -20.53
C ILE A 33 -9.65 35.65 -20.74
N PHE A 34 -9.63 34.32 -20.86
CA PHE A 34 -8.47 33.52 -21.21
C PHE A 34 -8.66 32.93 -22.62
N ILE A 35 -7.74 33.26 -23.52
CA ILE A 35 -7.77 32.80 -24.91
C ILE A 35 -6.72 31.72 -25.10
N LYS A 36 -7.20 30.52 -25.40
CA LYS A 36 -6.38 29.32 -25.55
C LYS A 36 -6.31 28.90 -27.02
N PRO A 37 -5.16 29.05 -27.70
CA PRO A 37 -4.93 28.39 -28.99
C PRO A 37 -5.17 26.88 -28.85
N CYS A 38 -5.96 26.31 -29.76
CA CYS A 38 -6.45 24.94 -29.61
C CYS A 38 -6.67 24.25 -30.96
N THR A 39 -6.94 22.94 -30.90
CA THR A 39 -7.29 22.15 -32.08
C THR A 39 -8.81 22.12 -32.27
N GLN A 40 -9.26 21.84 -33.50
CA GLN A 40 -10.69 21.66 -33.79
C GLN A 40 -11.31 20.53 -32.94
N ALA A 41 -10.54 19.50 -32.58
CA ALA A 41 -10.98 18.42 -31.71
C ALA A 41 -11.35 18.92 -30.31
N GLU A 42 -10.56 19.85 -29.75
CA GLU A 42 -10.82 20.46 -28.44
C GLU A 42 -12.09 21.33 -28.48
N ILE A 43 -12.28 22.14 -29.53
CA ILE A 43 -13.53 22.91 -29.74
C ILE A 43 -14.74 21.98 -29.79
N ASN A 44 -14.65 20.89 -30.57
CA ASN A 44 -15.73 19.92 -30.70
C ASN A 44 -16.05 19.23 -29.37
N PHE A 45 -15.04 18.99 -28.53
CA PHE A 45 -15.24 18.41 -27.20
C PHE A 45 -16.03 19.37 -26.30
N TYR A 46 -15.63 20.65 -26.22
CA TYR A 46 -16.39 21.69 -25.49
C TYR A 46 -17.82 21.85 -26.02
N ALA A 47 -18.02 21.79 -27.33
CA ALA A 47 -19.36 21.89 -27.91
C ALA A 47 -20.27 20.72 -27.49
N LYS A 48 -19.70 19.50 -27.36
CA LYS A 48 -20.44 18.29 -26.97
C LYS A 48 -20.78 18.23 -25.48
N THR A 49 -20.03 18.92 -24.63
CA THR A 49 -20.28 18.95 -23.17
C THR A 49 -21.26 20.07 -22.78
N ARG A 50 -21.57 21.01 -23.67
CA ARG A 50 -22.53 22.09 -23.38
C ARG A 50 -23.88 21.52 -22.95
N GLY A 51 -24.36 21.96 -21.79
CA GLY A 51 -25.65 21.54 -21.23
C GLY A 51 -25.62 20.21 -20.48
N THR A 52 -24.46 19.57 -20.31
CA THR A 52 -24.30 18.38 -19.45
C THR A 52 -23.67 18.76 -18.11
N THR A 53 -23.84 17.91 -17.09
CA THR A 53 -23.18 18.08 -15.79
C THR A 53 -21.64 18.05 -15.91
N PHE A 54 -21.10 17.42 -16.96
CA PHE A 54 -19.68 17.47 -17.29
C PHE A 54 -19.15 18.89 -17.52
N ALA A 55 -19.95 19.81 -18.07
CA ALA A 55 -19.51 21.20 -18.26
C ALA A 55 -19.16 21.90 -16.94
N ASN A 56 -19.75 21.47 -15.82
CA ASN A 56 -19.54 22.09 -14.50
C ASN A 56 -18.11 21.90 -13.98
N ILE A 57 -17.42 20.83 -14.40
CA ILE A 57 -16.04 20.55 -14.02
C ILE A 57 -15.00 21.13 -14.99
N MET A 58 -15.45 21.72 -16.11
CA MET A 58 -14.60 22.38 -17.13
C MET A 58 -14.56 23.91 -16.94
N PRO A 59 -13.56 24.62 -17.48
CA PRO A 59 -13.62 26.07 -17.62
C PRO A 59 -14.81 26.50 -18.48
N THR A 60 -15.48 27.59 -18.09
CA THR A 60 -16.63 28.12 -18.83
C THR A 60 -16.20 28.60 -20.22
N CYS A 61 -16.71 27.96 -21.27
CA CYS A 61 -16.44 28.34 -22.66
C CYS A 61 -17.41 29.45 -23.11
N MET A 62 -16.87 30.64 -23.34
CA MET A 62 -17.61 31.84 -23.78
C MET A 62 -17.74 31.93 -25.31
N GLY A 63 -16.88 31.22 -26.06
CA GLY A 63 -16.92 31.23 -27.52
C GLY A 63 -15.64 30.68 -28.16
N THR A 64 -15.53 30.88 -29.47
CA THR A 64 -14.34 30.57 -30.27
C THR A 64 -13.88 31.82 -31.02
N LEU A 65 -12.58 31.91 -31.29
CA LEU A 65 -11.94 33.03 -31.98
C LEU A 65 -11.04 32.50 -33.10
N LEU A 66 -11.05 33.20 -34.24
CA LEU A 66 -10.04 33.06 -35.29
C LEU A 66 -8.96 34.12 -35.04
N LEU A 67 -7.69 33.69 -34.96
CA LEU A 67 -6.56 34.54 -34.59
C LEU A 67 -6.02 35.39 -35.77
N SER A 68 -6.45 35.11 -37.00
CA SER A 68 -6.06 35.83 -38.22
C SER A 68 -7.12 36.88 -38.64
N THR A 69 -6.68 38.04 -39.15
CA THR A 69 -7.55 39.11 -39.67
C THR A 69 -7.88 38.91 -41.16
N PRO A 70 -9.07 39.31 -41.68
CA PRO A 70 -9.41 39.20 -43.11
C PRO A 70 -8.49 39.99 -44.06
N SER A 71 -7.57 40.79 -43.52
CA SER A 71 -6.56 41.57 -44.24
C SER A 71 -5.27 40.78 -44.53
N ASP A 72 -5.08 39.62 -43.90
CA ASP A 72 -3.88 38.79 -44.03
C ASP A 72 -4.02 37.70 -45.11
N LEU A 73 -5.18 37.60 -45.75
CA LEU A 73 -5.37 36.78 -46.94
C LEU A 73 -4.71 37.48 -48.13
N LYS A 74 -3.53 36.99 -48.54
CA LYS A 74 -2.99 37.29 -49.87
C LYS A 74 -4.00 36.79 -50.90
N ILE A 75 -4.73 37.72 -51.48
CA ILE A 75 -5.48 37.55 -52.71
C ILE A 75 -4.44 37.25 -53.80
N ASP A 76 -4.29 35.98 -54.16
CA ASP A 76 -3.92 35.50 -55.50
C ASP A 76 -3.75 33.98 -55.45
N ASP A 77 -4.86 33.26 -55.58
CA ASP A 77 -4.93 31.96 -56.30
C ASP A 77 -6.37 31.52 -56.63
N ALA A 78 -7.30 32.47 -56.75
CA ALA A 78 -8.67 32.18 -57.18
C ALA A 78 -9.13 33.16 -58.27
N VAL A 79 -8.57 33.01 -59.48
CA VAL A 79 -9.22 33.51 -60.71
C VAL A 79 -9.20 32.44 -61.80
N THR A 80 -10.28 31.66 -61.85
CA THR A 80 -10.92 31.17 -63.09
C THR A 80 -12.33 30.73 -62.68
N GLY A 81 -13.44 31.31 -63.13
CA GLY A 81 -13.72 32.44 -63.99
C GLY A 81 -15.25 32.48 -64.15
N VAL A 82 -15.88 33.65 -64.00
CA VAL A 82 -17.27 33.85 -64.42
C VAL A 82 -17.41 35.26 -64.98
N ILE A 83 -17.48 35.37 -66.30
CA ILE A 83 -18.22 36.41 -67.03
C ILE A 83 -18.81 35.62 -68.21
N THR A 84 -20.09 35.59 -68.53
CA THR A 84 -21.12 36.61 -68.79
C THR A 84 -22.50 35.87 -68.71
N ASP A 85 -23.72 36.43 -68.65
CA ASP A 85 -24.33 37.66 -69.14
C ASP A 85 -25.64 37.93 -68.35
N ALA A 86 -26.03 39.21 -68.29
CA ALA A 86 -27.38 39.72 -68.04
C ALA A 86 -28.09 39.44 -66.69
N GLY A 87 -27.98 40.43 -65.78
CA GLY A 87 -29.16 41.08 -65.19
C GLY A 87 -29.70 40.56 -63.84
N ALA A 88 -29.51 41.42 -62.83
CA ALA A 88 -30.23 41.51 -61.54
C ALA A 88 -29.75 40.66 -60.35
N ILE A 89 -29.48 41.38 -59.26
CA ILE A 89 -29.05 40.93 -57.93
C ILE A 89 -30.26 40.38 -57.15
N GLN A 90 -30.13 39.22 -56.50
CA GLN A 90 -30.68 38.96 -55.15
C GLN A 90 -30.15 37.64 -54.53
N THR A 91 -29.75 37.74 -53.25
CA THR A 91 -29.61 36.68 -52.22
C THR A 91 -28.61 35.54 -52.44
N ALA A 92 -27.35 35.77 -52.04
CA ALA A 92 -26.27 34.77 -51.97
C ALA A 92 -25.96 34.35 -50.52
N LYS A 93 -26.86 33.57 -49.89
CA LYS A 93 -26.55 32.84 -48.64
C LYS A 93 -26.73 31.33 -48.82
N GLU A 94 -27.81 30.93 -49.51
CA GLU A 94 -28.12 29.52 -49.78
C GLU A 94 -27.19 28.89 -50.84
N GLN A 95 -26.66 29.67 -51.79
CA GLN A 95 -25.72 29.15 -52.80
C GLN A 95 -24.29 28.94 -52.25
N ILE A 96 -23.89 29.66 -51.20
CA ILE A 96 -22.58 29.48 -50.56
C ILE A 96 -22.59 28.23 -49.66
N GLU A 97 -23.69 28.01 -48.94
CA GLU A 97 -23.87 26.80 -48.12
C GLU A 97 -23.97 25.53 -48.98
N ALA A 98 -24.58 25.60 -50.17
CA ALA A 98 -24.66 24.47 -51.10
C ALA A 98 -23.32 24.09 -51.74
N VAL A 99 -22.48 25.08 -52.10
CA VAL A 99 -21.15 24.82 -52.70
C VAL A 99 -20.16 24.24 -51.68
N ILE A 100 -20.23 24.69 -50.42
CA ILE A 100 -19.42 24.13 -49.32
C ILE A 100 -19.87 22.71 -48.98
N ALA A 101 -21.19 22.45 -48.94
CA ALA A 101 -21.72 21.11 -48.68
C ALA A 101 -21.37 20.10 -49.79
N GLU A 102 -21.33 20.52 -51.07
CA GLU A 102 -20.96 19.64 -52.18
C GLU A 102 -19.44 19.39 -52.28
N GLN A 103 -18.60 20.35 -51.88
CA GLN A 103 -17.14 20.18 -51.80
C GLN A 103 -16.70 19.26 -50.66
N VAL A 104 -17.41 19.28 -49.53
CA VAL A 104 -17.14 18.37 -48.39
C VAL A 104 -17.56 16.94 -48.71
N LEU A 105 -18.59 16.72 -49.55
CA LEU A 105 -19.03 15.38 -49.95
C LEU A 105 -18.15 14.70 -51.01
N ARG A 106 -17.26 15.44 -51.68
CA ARG A 106 -16.38 14.93 -52.77
C ARG A 106 -14.89 14.87 -52.41
N ALA A 107 -14.49 15.21 -51.19
CA ALA A 107 -13.12 14.98 -50.75
C ALA A 107 -12.83 13.47 -50.68
N PRO A 108 -11.85 12.93 -51.42
CA PRO A 108 -11.54 11.51 -51.36
C PRO A 108 -10.99 11.16 -49.97
N ALA A 109 -11.43 10.03 -49.43
CA ALA A 109 -10.81 9.42 -48.26
C ALA A 109 -9.41 8.93 -48.65
N GLU A 110 -8.39 9.76 -48.47
CA GLU A 110 -7.01 9.37 -48.72
C GLU A 110 -6.47 8.55 -47.53
N GLY A 111 -6.12 7.29 -47.81
CA GLY A 111 -5.25 6.48 -46.96
C GLY A 111 -3.80 7.00 -46.98
N PRO A 112 -2.93 6.46 -46.12
CA PRO A 112 -1.64 7.08 -45.81
C PRO A 112 -0.69 7.05 -47.01
N THR A 113 -0.16 8.20 -47.41
CA THR A 113 0.94 8.30 -48.35
C THR A 113 2.28 8.15 -47.63
N PRO A 114 3.20 7.28 -48.09
CA PRO A 114 4.51 7.10 -47.51
C PRO A 114 5.46 8.17 -48.05
N ASN A 115 5.64 9.27 -47.32
CA ASN A 115 6.83 10.14 -47.30
C ASN A 115 6.46 11.51 -46.68
N GLU A 116 6.41 11.59 -45.35
CA GLU A 116 6.53 12.86 -44.63
C GLU A 116 7.98 13.07 -44.15
N PRO A 117 8.48 14.30 -44.12
CA PRO A 117 9.83 14.60 -43.64
C PRO A 117 9.96 14.29 -42.13
N PRO A 118 11.18 14.03 -41.62
CA PRO A 118 11.39 13.62 -40.24
C PRO A 118 10.86 14.66 -39.25
N TYR A 119 10.06 14.17 -38.29
CA TYR A 119 9.45 14.93 -37.21
C TYR A 119 10.49 15.70 -36.38
N VAL A 120 10.34 17.02 -36.29
CA VAL A 120 11.14 17.88 -35.39
C VAL A 120 10.32 18.09 -34.11
N PRO A 121 10.81 17.71 -32.92
CA PRO A 121 10.04 17.84 -31.69
C PRO A 121 9.81 19.30 -31.31
N SER A 122 8.56 19.72 -31.12
CA SER A 122 8.25 20.98 -30.47
C SER A 122 8.53 20.86 -28.96
N ASN A 123 9.63 21.45 -28.50
CA ASN A 123 10.03 21.55 -27.10
C ASN A 123 9.11 22.51 -26.32
N GLY A 124 7.79 22.26 -26.31
CA GLY A 124 6.80 23.18 -25.77
C GLY A 124 6.48 24.38 -26.67
N GLY A 125 6.80 24.28 -27.97
CA GLY A 125 6.50 25.32 -28.97
C GLY A 125 5.00 25.60 -29.10
N GLU A 126 4.70 26.78 -29.67
CA GLU A 126 3.36 27.24 -30.00
C GLU A 126 2.64 26.20 -30.87
N ILE A 127 1.34 26.04 -30.65
CA ILE A 127 0.49 25.24 -31.53
C ILE A 127 0.30 26.07 -32.80
N GLU A 128 0.72 25.56 -33.96
CA GLU A 128 0.43 26.17 -35.26
C GLU A 128 -1.08 26.01 -35.55
N THR A 129 -1.88 26.97 -35.08
CA THR A 129 -3.33 27.00 -35.24
C THR A 129 -3.84 28.44 -35.29
N ASP A 130 -4.80 28.68 -36.18
CA ASP A 130 -5.55 29.94 -36.23
C ASP A 130 -6.81 29.89 -35.36
N LEU A 131 -7.07 28.78 -34.65
CA LEU A 131 -8.26 28.58 -33.83
C LEU A 131 -7.95 28.73 -32.34
N ALA A 132 -8.80 29.47 -31.63
CA ALA A 132 -8.72 29.59 -30.18
C ALA A 132 -10.08 29.45 -29.49
N LEU A 133 -10.06 28.90 -28.27
CA LEU A 133 -11.17 28.93 -27.34
C LEU A 133 -11.11 30.19 -26.49
N VAL A 134 -12.26 30.82 -26.31
CA VAL A 134 -12.46 31.95 -25.39
C VAL A 134 -13.06 31.38 -24.11
N LEU A 135 -12.26 31.35 -23.05
CA LEU A 135 -12.61 30.77 -21.75
C LEU A 135 -12.69 31.87 -20.69
N GLU A 136 -13.48 31.63 -19.64
CA GLU A 136 -13.41 32.44 -18.43
C GLU A 136 -12.03 32.28 -17.77
N ASN A 137 -11.43 33.39 -17.33
CA ASN A 137 -10.16 33.31 -16.63
C ASN A 137 -10.33 32.72 -15.22
N ALA A 138 -9.68 31.58 -14.96
CA ALA A 138 -9.75 30.87 -13.68
C ALA A 138 -9.18 31.66 -12.49
N THR A 139 -8.35 32.69 -12.73
CA THR A 139 -7.82 33.56 -11.67
C THR A 139 -8.70 34.78 -11.40
N LYS A 140 -9.79 34.98 -12.15
CA LYS A 140 -10.71 36.10 -11.95
C LYS A 140 -11.38 35.97 -10.58
N GLY A 141 -11.37 37.07 -9.81
CA GLY A 141 -11.98 37.16 -8.48
C GLY A 141 -11.03 36.87 -7.31
N PHE A 142 -9.80 36.41 -7.58
CA PHE A 142 -8.76 36.24 -6.57
C PHE A 142 -7.87 37.49 -6.49
N VAL A 143 -7.46 37.88 -5.29
CA VAL A 143 -6.50 38.97 -5.02
C VAL A 143 -5.08 38.52 -5.36
N LYS A 144 -4.66 37.33 -4.88
CA LYS A 144 -3.37 36.71 -5.16
C LYS A 144 -3.53 35.23 -5.46
N ALA A 145 -4.03 34.90 -6.64
CA ALA A 145 -4.22 33.51 -7.06
C ALA A 145 -2.91 32.68 -7.00
N ASN A 146 -2.95 31.58 -6.24
CA ASN A 146 -1.99 30.48 -6.34
C ASN A 146 -2.53 29.45 -7.34
N ILE A 147 -1.65 28.90 -8.18
CA ILE A 147 -2.06 27.98 -9.26
C ILE A 147 -1.22 26.72 -9.22
N LEU A 148 -1.84 25.55 -9.30
CA LEU A 148 -1.20 24.24 -9.39
C LEU A 148 -1.83 23.43 -10.53
N ASP A 149 -1.01 22.99 -11.47
CA ASP A 149 -1.40 22.08 -12.54
C ASP A 149 -0.97 20.65 -12.17
N VAL A 150 -1.95 19.77 -12.01
CA VAL A 150 -1.73 18.34 -11.77
C VAL A 150 -2.12 17.56 -13.01
N LYS A 151 -1.14 17.00 -13.71
CA LYS A 151 -1.38 16.21 -14.92
C LYS A 151 -1.79 14.79 -14.54
N LEU A 152 -2.84 14.29 -15.17
CA LEU A 152 -3.47 13.00 -14.89
C LEU A 152 -3.10 11.92 -15.93
N GLY A 153 -3.29 10.66 -15.54
CA GLY A 153 -3.14 9.48 -16.39
C GLY A 153 -1.86 8.70 -16.14
N GLN A 154 -1.94 7.37 -16.04
CA GLN A 154 -0.76 6.51 -16.07
C GLN A 154 -0.20 6.41 -17.50
N ARG A 155 -1.09 6.35 -18.49
CA ARG A 155 -0.84 6.47 -19.93
C ARG A 155 -1.13 7.91 -20.38
N LEU A 156 -0.12 8.54 -20.98
CA LEU A 156 -0.15 9.96 -21.37
C LEU A 156 -0.35 10.20 -22.88
N TYR A 157 -0.46 9.15 -23.68
CA TYR A 157 -0.52 9.23 -25.15
C TYR A 157 -1.77 8.55 -25.70
N ALA A 158 -2.37 9.16 -26.73
CA ALA A 158 -3.51 8.61 -27.47
C ALA A 158 -3.12 7.41 -28.36
N ASP A 159 -4.12 6.68 -28.85
CA ASP A 159 -3.94 5.44 -29.63
C ASP A 159 -3.25 5.67 -31.00
N ASP A 160 -3.39 6.86 -31.55
CA ASP A 160 -2.81 7.30 -32.83
C ASP A 160 -1.39 7.89 -32.69
N ALA A 161 -0.81 7.92 -31.48
CA ALA A 161 0.52 8.46 -31.26
C ALA A 161 1.61 7.62 -31.94
N THR A 162 2.56 8.27 -32.62
CA THR A 162 3.76 7.65 -33.22
C THR A 162 4.56 6.84 -32.20
N ALA A 163 5.22 5.76 -32.62
CA ALA A 163 6.01 4.88 -31.74
C ALA A 163 7.03 5.62 -30.87
N GLU A 164 7.74 6.60 -31.43
CA GLU A 164 8.71 7.43 -30.69
C GLU A 164 8.05 8.25 -29.56
N LYS A 165 6.89 8.86 -29.84
CA LYS A 165 6.08 9.60 -28.84
C LYS A 165 5.59 8.65 -27.74
N GLN A 166 5.19 7.42 -28.07
CA GLN A 166 4.77 6.42 -27.08
C GLN A 166 5.92 6.04 -26.14
N LEU A 167 7.09 5.67 -26.67
CA LEU A 167 8.27 5.30 -25.88
C LEU A 167 8.70 6.42 -24.93
N ARG A 168 8.73 7.67 -25.43
CA ARG A 168 9.08 8.84 -24.60
C ARG A 168 8.15 9.02 -23.41
N PHE A 169 6.84 8.87 -23.62
CA PHE A 169 5.86 8.99 -22.53
C PHE A 169 5.90 7.81 -21.57
N GLN A 170 6.16 6.59 -22.05
CA GLN A 170 6.37 5.43 -21.18
C GLN A 170 7.59 5.61 -20.25
N GLU A 171 8.69 6.12 -20.78
CA GLU A 171 9.86 6.46 -19.94
C GLU A 171 9.55 7.56 -18.93
N LEU A 172 8.78 8.58 -19.33
CA LEU A 172 8.37 9.65 -18.43
C LEU A 172 7.45 9.12 -17.31
N THR A 173 6.50 8.26 -17.63
CA THR A 173 5.63 7.61 -16.63
C THR A 173 6.48 6.86 -15.61
N LYS A 174 7.44 6.03 -16.05
CA LYS A 174 8.33 5.27 -15.16
C LYS A 174 9.20 6.12 -14.24
N LYS A 175 9.59 7.33 -14.69
CA LYS A 175 10.50 8.22 -13.94
C LYS A 175 9.77 9.15 -12.96
N THR A 176 8.44 9.20 -13.01
CA THR A 176 7.62 10.17 -12.26
C THR A 176 6.51 9.46 -11.48
N THR A 177 5.79 10.22 -10.66
CA THR A 177 4.66 9.73 -9.85
C THR A 177 3.48 9.19 -10.67
N HIS A 178 3.46 9.39 -12.00
CA HIS A 178 2.44 8.81 -12.87
C HIS A 178 2.35 7.30 -12.79
N GLN A 179 3.48 6.59 -12.60
CA GLN A 179 3.49 5.14 -12.60
C GLN A 179 2.64 4.57 -11.46
N ASN A 180 2.78 5.10 -10.26
CA ASN A 180 2.19 4.53 -9.05
C ASN A 180 0.98 5.32 -8.53
N LEU A 181 0.96 6.64 -8.74
CA LEU A 181 -0.11 7.52 -8.27
C LEU A 181 -1.07 7.95 -9.38
N GLY A 182 -0.78 7.68 -10.65
CA GLY A 182 -1.63 8.08 -11.78
C GLY A 182 -1.64 9.59 -12.07
N PHE A 183 -0.81 10.40 -11.41
CA PHE A 183 -0.69 11.83 -11.65
C PHE A 183 0.73 12.36 -11.38
N ARG A 184 1.03 13.59 -11.82
CA ARG A 184 2.20 14.38 -11.36
C ARG A 184 1.88 15.86 -11.24
N ILE A 185 2.64 16.57 -10.41
CA ILE A 185 2.67 18.04 -10.42
C ILE A 185 3.35 18.48 -11.72
N ALA A 186 2.63 19.13 -12.63
CA ALA A 186 3.17 19.62 -13.90
C ALA A 186 3.86 20.99 -13.77
N GLY A 187 3.37 21.80 -12.82
CA GLY A 187 3.94 23.09 -12.45
C GLY A 187 3.06 23.78 -11.42
N MET A 188 3.63 24.69 -10.63
CA MET A 188 2.85 25.49 -9.69
C MET A 188 3.44 26.88 -9.47
N ARG A 189 2.60 27.83 -9.08
CA ARG A 189 2.94 29.22 -8.79
C ARG A 189 2.32 29.61 -7.45
N VAL A 190 3.17 30.05 -6.53
CA VAL A 190 2.81 30.29 -5.12
C VAL A 190 3.24 31.69 -4.70
N TYR A 191 2.28 32.52 -4.29
CA TYR A 191 2.50 33.86 -3.76
C TYR A 191 3.32 33.77 -2.48
N ARG A 192 4.44 34.51 -2.43
CA ARG A 192 5.44 34.48 -1.36
C ARG A 192 5.91 33.07 -0.98
N GLY A 193 5.98 32.13 -1.93
CA GLY A 193 6.32 30.72 -1.66
C GLY A 193 7.78 30.45 -1.23
N SER A 194 8.52 31.48 -0.83
CA SER A 194 9.87 31.39 -0.22
C SER A 194 10.23 32.70 0.47
N ASP A 195 11.04 32.60 1.53
CA ASP A 195 11.66 33.74 2.21
C ASP A 195 12.84 34.34 1.43
N ASP A 196 13.41 33.58 0.49
CA ASP A 196 14.51 34.03 -0.33
C ASP A 196 13.99 34.91 -1.47
N ARG A 197 14.25 36.21 -1.38
CA ARG A 197 13.88 37.20 -2.40
C ARG A 197 14.56 36.97 -3.74
N GLY A 198 15.67 36.23 -3.78
CA GLY A 198 16.41 35.92 -5.01
C GLY A 198 15.72 34.90 -5.92
N ILE A 199 14.79 34.10 -5.38
CA ILE A 199 14.04 33.09 -6.15
C ILE A 199 12.57 33.47 -6.40
N LEU A 200 12.13 34.61 -5.86
CA LEU A 200 10.83 35.20 -6.16
C LEU A 200 10.89 35.98 -7.48
N GLN A 201 9.90 35.77 -8.32
CA GLN A 201 9.71 36.49 -9.58
C GLN A 201 8.85 37.76 -9.37
N GLU A 202 8.50 38.43 -10.47
CA GLU A 202 7.60 39.60 -10.49
C GLU A 202 6.32 39.32 -9.65
N ASP A 203 5.86 40.34 -8.92
CA ASP A 203 4.74 40.28 -7.98
C ASP A 203 4.91 39.34 -6.76
N SER A 204 6.15 38.99 -6.40
CA SER A 204 6.49 38.17 -5.22
C SER A 204 6.02 36.71 -5.30
N TYR A 205 6.01 36.11 -6.49
CA TYR A 205 5.64 34.71 -6.69
C TYR A 205 6.84 33.79 -6.82
N ARG A 206 6.76 32.58 -6.27
CA ARG A 206 7.66 31.47 -6.59
C ARG A 206 7.02 30.59 -7.65
N VAL A 207 7.75 30.32 -8.73
CA VAL A 207 7.30 29.42 -9.80
C VAL A 207 8.12 28.15 -9.78
N TYR A 208 7.44 27.02 -9.74
CA TYR A 208 8.00 25.68 -9.82
C TYR A 208 7.73 25.16 -11.23
N ALA A 209 8.78 25.12 -12.05
CA ALA A 209 8.69 24.75 -13.45
C ALA A 209 8.54 23.22 -13.63
N ARG A 210 8.44 22.79 -14.89
CA ARG A 210 8.17 21.39 -15.28
C ARG A 210 9.12 20.36 -14.67
N ASP A 211 10.37 20.74 -14.42
CA ASP A 211 11.37 19.82 -13.88
C ASP A 211 11.13 19.48 -12.41
N TYR A 212 10.46 20.36 -11.66
CA TYR A 212 10.13 20.12 -10.25
C TYR A 212 9.36 18.81 -10.05
N GLY A 213 8.26 18.62 -10.79
CA GLY A 213 7.49 17.38 -10.70
C GLY A 213 8.07 16.20 -11.48
N ARG A 214 9.09 16.42 -12.33
CA ARG A 214 9.75 15.33 -13.09
C ARG A 214 10.95 14.76 -12.36
N CYS A 215 11.69 15.62 -11.67
CA CYS A 215 12.98 15.31 -11.08
C CYS A 215 12.91 15.28 -9.56
N ASP A 216 12.22 16.23 -8.94
CA ASP A 216 12.29 16.46 -7.48
C ASP A 216 11.17 15.73 -6.73
N MET A 217 10.00 15.55 -7.36
CA MET A 217 8.86 14.85 -6.76
C MET A 217 8.85 13.34 -7.08
N LYS A 218 8.60 12.55 -6.04
CA LYS A 218 8.52 11.08 -5.98
C LYS A 218 7.37 10.67 -5.06
N ASP A 219 7.02 9.39 -5.06
CA ASP A 219 5.85 8.89 -4.34
C ASP A 219 5.94 9.12 -2.82
N ASP A 220 7.15 9.10 -2.26
CA ASP A 220 7.42 9.27 -0.83
C ASP A 220 7.41 10.73 -0.36
N ASN A 221 7.56 11.70 -1.28
CA ASN A 221 7.64 13.12 -0.95
C ASN A 221 6.57 14.00 -1.65
N ILE A 222 5.62 13.39 -2.36
CA ILE A 222 4.59 14.11 -3.13
C ILE A 222 3.74 15.04 -2.25
N HIS A 223 3.54 14.69 -0.98
CA HIS A 223 2.87 15.53 0.01
C HIS A 223 3.56 16.86 0.24
N ASP A 224 4.89 16.90 0.20
CA ASP A 224 5.66 18.13 0.39
C ASP A 224 5.40 19.11 -0.75
N GLY A 225 5.11 18.60 -1.96
CA GLY A 225 4.68 19.39 -3.10
C GLY A 225 3.36 20.12 -2.85
N PHE A 226 2.32 19.39 -2.41
CA PHE A 226 1.03 19.99 -2.03
C PHE A 226 1.13 20.90 -0.80
N ARG A 227 1.99 20.54 0.17
CA ARG A 227 2.28 21.38 1.34
C ARG A 227 2.90 22.70 0.94
N SER A 228 3.88 22.67 0.04
CA SER A 228 4.52 23.88 -0.50
C SER A 228 3.57 24.73 -1.35
N PHE A 229 2.48 24.15 -1.85
CA PHE A 229 1.46 24.88 -2.60
C PHE A 229 0.48 25.63 -1.69
N VAL A 230 0.02 24.99 -0.59
CA VAL A 230 -1.05 25.54 0.26
C VAL A 230 -0.51 26.23 1.51
N HIS A 231 0.42 25.60 2.23
CA HIS A 231 0.88 26.10 3.52
C HIS A 231 1.96 27.17 3.34
N ASN A 232 1.65 28.42 3.74
CA ASN A 232 2.57 29.54 3.61
C ASN A 232 2.35 30.62 4.70
N GLU A 233 3.10 30.51 5.79
CA GLU A 233 3.07 31.49 6.88
C GLU A 233 3.48 32.91 6.43
N ALA A 234 4.42 33.04 5.47
CA ALA A 234 4.88 34.34 4.97
C ALA A 234 3.81 35.10 4.16
N ALA A 235 2.80 34.38 3.67
CA ALA A 235 1.60 34.92 3.04
C ALA A 235 0.40 35.04 4.01
N GLY A 236 0.58 34.67 5.28
CA GLY A 236 -0.47 34.71 6.31
C GLY A 236 -1.43 33.53 6.28
N ILE A 237 -1.06 32.42 5.62
CA ILE A 237 -1.83 31.16 5.61
C ILE A 237 -1.28 30.28 6.74
N ASP A 238 -2.01 30.23 7.84
CA ASP A 238 -1.71 29.37 8.98
C ASP A 238 -2.25 27.93 8.78
N GLU A 239 -1.98 27.05 9.75
CA GLU A 239 -2.38 25.63 9.68
C GLU A 239 -3.91 25.45 9.58
N GLU A 240 -4.69 26.33 10.21
CA GLU A 240 -6.14 26.28 10.17
C GLU A 240 -6.68 26.62 8.77
N LEU A 241 -6.20 27.72 8.17
CA LEU A 241 -6.55 28.10 6.81
C LEU A 241 -6.08 27.05 5.79
N ALA A 242 -4.86 26.51 5.96
CA ALA A 242 -4.35 25.46 5.09
C ALA A 242 -5.27 24.22 5.13
N LYS A 243 -5.71 23.81 6.32
CA LYS A 243 -6.64 22.69 6.49
C LYS A 243 -7.98 22.93 5.81
N ALA A 244 -8.54 24.14 5.93
CA ALA A 244 -9.79 24.51 5.25
C ALA A 244 -9.64 24.44 3.71
N VAL A 245 -8.52 24.91 3.17
CA VAL A 245 -8.22 24.83 1.72
C VAL A 245 -8.10 23.38 1.26
N TYR A 246 -7.40 22.51 2.00
CA TYR A 246 -7.31 21.09 1.66
C TYR A 246 -8.67 20.40 1.66
N GLN A 247 -9.51 20.66 2.67
CA GLN A 247 -10.86 20.11 2.75
C GLN A 247 -11.71 20.55 1.56
N GLY A 248 -11.63 21.84 1.20
CA GLY A 248 -12.32 22.38 0.05
C GLY A 248 -11.86 21.76 -1.28
N PHE A 249 -10.55 21.60 -1.48
CA PHE A 249 -10.03 20.88 -2.65
C PHE A 249 -10.48 19.43 -2.69
N ALA A 250 -10.45 18.71 -1.56
CA ALA A 250 -10.90 17.32 -1.49
C ALA A 250 -12.38 17.17 -1.87
N GLN A 251 -13.23 18.09 -1.41
CA GLN A 251 -14.65 18.09 -1.76
C GLN A 251 -14.88 18.32 -3.26
N VAL A 252 -14.18 19.27 -3.87
CA VAL A 252 -14.31 19.54 -5.32
C VAL A 252 -13.74 18.39 -6.15
N VAL A 253 -12.60 17.82 -5.76
CA VAL A 253 -12.01 16.64 -6.43
C VAL A 253 -12.95 15.45 -6.36
N LYS A 254 -13.65 15.24 -5.24
CA LYS A 254 -14.69 14.21 -5.10
C LYS A 254 -15.84 14.43 -6.09
N THR A 255 -16.35 15.64 -6.23
CA THR A 255 -17.37 15.97 -7.23
C THR A 255 -16.87 15.73 -8.66
N ILE A 256 -15.61 16.04 -8.94
CA ILE A 256 -14.98 15.75 -10.24
C ILE A 256 -14.90 14.25 -10.48
N GLN A 257 -14.52 13.47 -9.45
CA GLN A 257 -14.50 12.01 -9.52
C GLN A 257 -15.89 11.45 -9.87
N GLU A 258 -16.93 11.83 -9.12
CA GLU A 258 -18.31 11.40 -9.35
C GLU A 258 -18.80 11.75 -10.76
N THR A 259 -18.44 12.95 -11.24
CA THR A 259 -18.78 13.39 -12.60
C THR A 259 -18.07 12.57 -13.67
N LEU A 260 -16.78 12.24 -13.47
CA LEU A 260 -16.00 11.43 -14.40
C LEU A 260 -16.47 9.97 -14.42
N GLU A 261 -16.87 9.41 -13.28
CA GLU A 261 -17.45 8.07 -13.17
C GLU A 261 -18.81 7.98 -13.88
N ALA A 262 -19.60 9.05 -13.85
CA ALA A 262 -20.90 9.12 -14.51
C ALA A 262 -20.83 9.32 -16.03
N HIS A 263 -19.67 9.70 -16.60
CA HIS A 263 -19.54 10.00 -18.02
C HIS A 263 -18.52 9.08 -18.71
N GLU A 264 -18.96 8.40 -19.77
CA GLU A 264 -18.10 7.58 -20.62
C GLU A 264 -17.22 8.46 -21.52
N THR A 265 -16.14 8.96 -20.97
CA THR A 265 -15.11 9.74 -21.67
C THR A 265 -13.77 9.02 -21.61
N VAL A 266 -12.86 9.33 -22.53
CA VAL A 266 -11.46 8.88 -22.50
C VAL A 266 -10.59 10.08 -22.84
N MET A 267 -9.57 10.33 -22.03
CA MET A 267 -8.67 11.48 -22.17
C MET A 267 -7.22 11.11 -21.91
N TYR A 268 -6.31 11.74 -22.64
CA TYR A 268 -4.88 11.57 -22.45
C TYR A 268 -4.21 12.91 -22.20
N SER A 269 -3.30 12.95 -21.21
CA SER A 269 -2.54 14.14 -20.83
C SER A 269 -3.37 15.35 -20.35
N SER A 270 -4.62 15.13 -19.92
CA SER A 270 -5.44 16.14 -19.25
C SER A 270 -4.90 16.47 -17.85
N SER A 271 -5.38 17.57 -17.27
CA SER A 271 -4.89 18.08 -15.98
C SER A 271 -6.03 18.58 -15.10
N LEU A 272 -5.86 18.52 -13.78
CA LEU A 272 -6.62 19.30 -12.82
C LEU A 272 -5.88 20.60 -12.53
N LEU A 273 -6.56 21.72 -12.74
CA LEU A 273 -6.06 23.05 -12.42
C LEU A 273 -6.64 23.50 -11.09
N PHE A 274 -5.80 23.51 -10.06
CA PHE A 274 -6.13 24.01 -8.72
C PHE A 274 -5.79 25.49 -8.64
N VAL A 275 -6.75 26.29 -8.17
CA VAL A 275 -6.58 27.72 -7.91
C VAL A 275 -7.14 28.05 -6.53
N PHE A 276 -6.42 28.82 -5.73
CA PHE A 276 -6.96 29.35 -4.47
C PHE A 276 -6.36 30.72 -4.12
N GLU A 277 -6.98 31.41 -3.17
CA GLU A 277 -6.50 32.71 -2.68
C GLU A 277 -5.22 32.54 -1.85
N GLY A 278 -4.11 33.06 -2.37
CA GLY A 278 -2.78 32.97 -1.77
C GLY A 278 -2.47 34.03 -0.72
N ASP A 279 -3.26 35.11 -0.61
CA ASP A 279 -3.13 36.08 0.48
C ASP A 279 -4.01 35.68 1.68
N GLY A 280 -3.39 35.33 2.81
CA GLY A 280 -4.11 34.78 3.96
C GLY A 280 -5.19 35.69 4.54
N LYS A 281 -5.03 37.01 4.42
CA LYS A 281 -6.05 37.99 4.85
C LYS A 281 -7.26 37.96 3.91
N ALA A 282 -7.05 37.97 2.60
CA ALA A 282 -8.11 37.84 1.62
C ALA A 282 -8.81 36.48 1.70
N LEU A 283 -8.05 35.40 1.91
CA LEU A 283 -8.57 34.04 2.06
C LEU A 283 -9.51 33.92 3.27
N ARG A 284 -9.09 34.44 4.43
CA ARG A 284 -9.92 34.44 5.65
C ARG A 284 -11.22 35.21 5.45
N ALA A 285 -11.15 36.41 4.88
CA ALA A 285 -12.33 37.22 4.61
C ALA A 285 -13.30 36.56 3.61
N ALA A 286 -12.77 35.86 2.60
CA ALA A 286 -13.58 35.12 1.63
C ALA A 286 -14.27 33.90 2.27
N ILE A 287 -13.57 33.16 3.14
CA ILE A 287 -14.15 32.04 3.89
C ILE A 287 -15.25 32.51 4.84
N GLU A 288 -15.00 33.57 5.62
CA GLU A 288 -15.98 34.15 6.55
C GLU A 288 -17.26 34.57 5.80
N ARG A 289 -17.12 35.26 4.67
CA ARG A 289 -18.25 35.70 3.84
C ARG A 289 -19.02 34.52 3.23
N ASN A 290 -18.35 33.45 2.81
CA ASN A 290 -19.01 32.24 2.33
C ASN A 290 -19.79 31.53 3.44
N ASN A 291 -19.22 31.45 4.65
CA ASN A 291 -19.90 30.87 5.80
C ASN A 291 -21.15 31.69 6.19
N GLU A 292 -21.06 33.02 6.20
CA GLU A 292 -22.21 33.91 6.43
C GLU A 292 -23.33 33.68 5.41
N MET A 293 -22.98 33.51 4.13
CA MET A 293 -23.95 33.20 3.08
C MET A 293 -24.62 31.84 3.27
N VAL A 294 -23.86 30.79 3.59
CA VAL A 294 -24.40 29.45 3.85
C VAL A 294 -25.34 29.48 5.05
N THR A 295 -24.95 30.10 6.16
CA THR A 295 -25.82 30.25 7.34
C THR A 295 -27.09 31.03 7.02
N ALA A 296 -27.02 32.08 6.20
CA ALA A 296 -28.18 32.83 5.76
C ALA A 296 -29.15 31.99 4.89
N ILE A 297 -28.61 31.14 4.01
CA ILE A 297 -29.39 30.20 3.20
C ILE A 297 -30.05 29.14 4.07
N GLU A 298 -29.30 28.50 4.97
CA GLU A 298 -29.83 27.50 5.91
C GLU A 298 -30.95 28.09 6.77
N THR A 299 -30.75 29.28 7.32
CA THR A 299 -31.77 29.99 8.11
C THR A 299 -33.02 30.30 7.27
N ALA A 300 -32.86 30.65 5.99
CA ALA A 300 -33.98 30.89 5.09
C ALA A 300 -34.73 29.61 4.68
N VAL A 301 -34.01 28.48 4.51
CA VAL A 301 -34.59 27.16 4.25
C VAL A 301 -35.39 26.69 5.48
N GLU A 302 -34.81 26.77 6.68
CA GLU A 302 -35.49 26.42 7.95
C GLU A 302 -36.75 27.28 8.18
N ALA A 303 -36.69 28.58 7.89
CA ALA A 303 -37.84 29.46 7.99
C ALA A 303 -38.96 29.09 7.00
N LYS A 304 -38.61 28.69 5.77
CA LYS A 304 -39.58 28.18 4.76
C LYS A 304 -40.15 26.82 5.14
N GLU A 305 -39.38 25.92 5.75
CA GLU A 305 -39.88 24.64 6.26
C GLU A 305 -40.86 24.81 7.42
N ALA A 306 -40.55 25.70 8.38
CA ALA A 306 -41.44 26.02 9.49
C ALA A 306 -42.80 26.57 9.02
N ASN A 307 -42.81 27.36 7.94
CA ASN A 307 -44.03 27.90 7.33
C ASN A 307 -44.83 26.87 6.51
N ARG A 308 -44.19 25.79 5.99
CA ARG A 308 -44.91 24.69 5.30
C ARG A 308 -45.64 23.75 6.27
N THR A 309 -45.22 23.69 7.53
CA THR A 309 -45.89 22.87 8.56
C THR A 309 -47.29 23.35 8.97
N THR A 310 -47.64 24.61 8.72
CA THR A 310 -48.97 25.18 9.07
C THR A 310 -50.02 25.06 7.95
N GLN A 311 -49.66 24.50 6.78
CA GLN A 311 -50.56 24.35 5.62
C GLN A 311 -50.83 22.89 5.18
N ARG A 312 -50.47 21.88 5.97
CA ARG A 312 -50.76 20.47 5.63
C ARG A 312 -52.18 20.04 6.03
N THR A 313 -53.14 20.33 5.16
CA THR A 313 -54.26 19.40 4.88
C THR A 313 -54.40 19.23 3.37
N ASP A 314 -54.15 17.99 2.92
CA ASP A 314 -54.57 17.41 1.63
C ASP A 314 -53.66 17.62 0.40
N SER A 315 -52.54 16.87 0.33
CA SER A 315 -52.02 16.22 -0.90
C SER A 315 -50.68 15.52 -0.60
N GLY A 316 -50.70 14.18 -0.57
CA GLY A 316 -49.56 13.35 -0.17
C GLY A 316 -48.51 13.16 -1.27
N ILE A 317 -47.61 14.13 -1.46
CA ILE A 317 -46.37 13.96 -2.21
C ILE A 317 -45.21 14.50 -1.35
N ALA A 318 -44.21 13.65 -1.09
CA ALA A 318 -42.98 14.04 -0.40
C ALA A 318 -41.93 14.45 -1.44
N MET A 319 -41.46 15.70 -1.37
CA MET A 319 -40.32 16.20 -2.15
C MET A 319 -39.05 16.03 -1.30
N GLY A 320 -37.91 15.79 -1.94
CA GLY A 320 -36.61 15.64 -1.26
C GLY A 320 -35.94 16.97 -0.90
N ASP A 321 -35.00 16.93 0.03
CA ASP A 321 -34.28 18.09 0.59
C ASP A 321 -33.52 18.92 -0.47
N ASP A 322 -33.10 18.27 -1.57
CA ASP A 322 -32.40 18.91 -2.70
C ASP A 322 -33.35 19.73 -3.61
N GLU A 323 -34.60 19.30 -3.80
CA GLU A 323 -35.61 20.06 -4.58
C GLU A 323 -36.13 21.28 -3.77
N LEU A 324 -36.07 21.20 -2.45
CA LEU A 324 -36.44 22.29 -1.53
C LEU A 324 -35.45 23.45 -1.59
N THR A 325 -34.16 23.14 -1.70
CA THR A 325 -33.08 24.14 -1.84
C THR A 325 -33.13 24.82 -3.20
N GLU A 326 -33.36 24.09 -4.29
CA GLU A 326 -33.55 24.70 -5.62
C GLU A 326 -34.80 25.58 -5.70
N ALA A 327 -35.94 25.15 -5.14
CA ALA A 327 -37.18 25.95 -5.12
C ALA A 327 -37.06 27.21 -4.25
N ALA A 328 -36.27 27.17 -3.17
CA ALA A 328 -35.99 28.35 -2.34
C ALA A 328 -35.15 29.40 -3.07
N VAL A 329 -34.31 28.97 -4.03
CA VAL A 329 -33.40 29.80 -4.84
C VAL A 329 -34.04 30.28 -6.14
N LEU A 330 -34.90 29.48 -6.79
CA LEU A 330 -35.43 29.77 -8.13
C LEU A 330 -36.84 30.37 -8.17
N GLY A 331 -37.55 30.45 -7.04
CA GLY A 331 -38.80 31.19 -6.92
C GLY A 331 -39.86 30.83 -7.97
N ASP A 332 -40.42 29.62 -7.92
CA ASP A 332 -41.52 29.23 -8.81
C ASP A 332 -42.88 29.24 -8.09
N GLY A 333 -43.74 30.17 -8.52
CA GLY A 333 -45.21 30.10 -8.49
C GLY A 333 -45.96 30.18 -7.15
N HIS A 334 -46.29 31.40 -6.68
CA HIS A 334 -47.62 32.03 -6.85
C HIS A 334 -47.97 33.16 -5.85
N ASP A 335 -47.07 33.54 -4.94
CA ASP A 335 -47.24 34.74 -4.12
C ASP A 335 -46.05 35.69 -4.30
N GLU A 336 -46.31 36.87 -4.85
CA GLU A 336 -45.36 37.97 -5.01
C GLU A 336 -45.04 38.56 -3.62
N ASP A 337 -43.85 38.30 -3.04
CA ASP A 337 -42.93 39.28 -2.37
C ASP A 337 -41.82 38.70 -1.43
N GLU A 338 -41.42 37.43 -1.48
CA GLU A 338 -40.27 36.94 -0.65
C GLU A 338 -39.29 35.98 -1.38
N GLY A 339 -38.71 36.45 -2.49
CA GLY A 339 -37.48 35.88 -3.06
C GLY A 339 -36.27 36.68 -2.60
N ILE A 340 -35.20 36.03 -2.14
CA ILE A 340 -33.94 36.73 -1.82
C ILE A 340 -33.24 37.03 -3.16
N ASP A 341 -33.18 38.32 -3.53
CA ASP A 341 -32.46 38.79 -4.71
C ASP A 341 -30.94 38.73 -4.44
N LEU A 342 -30.31 37.58 -4.70
CA LEU A 342 -28.87 37.37 -4.53
C LEU A 342 -28.11 37.69 -5.82
N ASP A 343 -28.17 38.93 -6.28
CA ASP A 343 -27.20 39.48 -7.25
C ASP A 343 -25.84 39.80 -6.56
N ILE A 344 -25.33 38.87 -5.74
CA ILE A 344 -24.03 38.96 -5.08
C ILE A 344 -23.18 37.78 -5.55
N GLU A 345 -22.26 38.02 -6.48
CA GLU A 345 -21.21 37.05 -6.81
C GLU A 345 -20.44 36.70 -5.53
N ALA A 346 -20.60 35.47 -5.03
CA ALA A 346 -19.89 34.99 -3.84
C ALA A 346 -18.36 35.04 -4.08
N PRO A 347 -17.55 35.44 -3.09
CA PRO A 347 -16.10 35.46 -3.25
C PRO A 347 -15.55 34.04 -3.49
N ARG A 348 -14.78 33.89 -4.56
CA ARG A 348 -14.14 32.62 -4.92
C ARG A 348 -12.97 32.34 -3.96
N VAL A 349 -13.14 31.37 -3.06
CA VAL A 349 -12.10 30.93 -2.11
C VAL A 349 -11.10 29.99 -2.80
N LEU A 350 -11.62 29.08 -3.63
CA LEU A 350 -10.85 28.11 -4.40
C LEU A 350 -11.62 27.67 -5.64
N SER A 351 -10.92 27.06 -6.59
CA SER A 351 -11.48 26.44 -7.79
C SER A 351 -10.62 25.26 -8.20
N VAL A 352 -11.26 24.18 -8.65
CA VAL A 352 -10.58 23.07 -9.34
C VAL A 352 -11.32 22.80 -10.63
N LYS A 353 -10.61 22.82 -11.76
CA LYS A 353 -11.19 22.56 -13.09
C LYS A 353 -10.36 21.55 -13.86
N LEU A 354 -11.04 20.64 -14.55
CA LEU A 354 -10.41 19.74 -15.51
C LEU A 354 -10.10 20.52 -16.79
N ILE A 355 -8.87 20.42 -17.28
CA ILE A 355 -8.37 21.15 -18.45
C ILE A 355 -7.61 20.23 -19.41
N ASP A 356 -7.32 20.76 -20.60
CA ASP A 356 -6.57 20.12 -21.71
C ASP A 356 -7.31 18.95 -22.38
N PHE A 357 -8.16 19.28 -23.37
CA PHE A 357 -9.05 18.31 -24.04
C PHE A 357 -8.66 17.99 -25.48
N ALA A 358 -7.43 18.33 -25.90
CA ALA A 358 -6.94 18.08 -27.26
C ALA A 358 -6.95 16.59 -27.66
N HIS A 359 -6.84 15.69 -26.69
CA HIS A 359 -6.91 14.24 -26.87
C HIS A 359 -8.06 13.62 -26.05
N ALA A 360 -9.21 14.30 -25.97
CA ALA A 360 -10.40 13.83 -25.27
C ALA A 360 -11.50 13.37 -26.24
N ARG A 361 -12.18 12.27 -25.92
CA ARG A 361 -13.32 11.75 -26.70
C ARG A 361 -14.36 11.09 -25.80
N PHE A 362 -15.60 11.00 -26.28
CA PHE A 362 -16.64 10.17 -25.67
C PHE A 362 -16.48 8.71 -26.11
N ASN A 363 -16.65 7.76 -25.20
CA ASN A 363 -16.40 6.34 -25.39
C ASN A 363 -17.65 5.49 -25.10
N LYS A 364 -18.68 5.67 -25.94
CA LYS A 364 -20.01 5.03 -25.75
C LYS A 364 -19.89 3.51 -25.57
N GLY A 365 -20.32 2.99 -24.42
CA GLY A 365 -20.33 1.57 -24.07
C GLY A 365 -18.98 1.00 -23.61
N GLY A 366 -17.97 1.85 -23.39
CA GLY A 366 -16.62 1.44 -23.00
C GLY A 366 -16.27 1.64 -21.52
N GLY A 367 -17.23 2.08 -20.70
CA GLY A 367 -17.02 2.35 -19.27
C GLY A 367 -16.30 3.69 -19.00
N CYS A 368 -15.99 3.93 -17.72
CA CYS A 368 -15.28 5.13 -17.27
C CYS A 368 -13.76 5.04 -17.51
N ASP A 369 -13.09 6.19 -17.58
CA ASP A 369 -11.65 6.29 -17.85
C ASP A 369 -10.82 5.91 -16.61
N GLU A 370 -10.59 4.62 -16.39
CA GLU A 370 -9.77 4.12 -15.27
C GLU A 370 -8.32 4.64 -15.32
N ASN A 371 -7.79 4.95 -16.50
CA ASN A 371 -6.45 5.53 -16.63
C ASN A 371 -6.39 6.93 -15.99
N LEU A 372 -7.40 7.76 -16.22
CA LEU A 372 -7.51 9.09 -15.63
C LEU A 372 -7.97 9.04 -14.17
N LEU A 373 -8.97 8.22 -13.86
CA LEU A 373 -9.57 8.08 -12.53
C LEU A 373 -8.57 7.56 -11.49
N MET A 374 -7.59 6.75 -11.89
CA MET A 374 -6.49 6.35 -11.00
C MET A 374 -5.82 7.57 -10.36
N GLY A 375 -5.54 8.62 -11.13
CA GLY A 375 -4.93 9.86 -10.62
C GLY A 375 -5.85 10.68 -9.72
N VAL A 376 -7.15 10.71 -10.02
CA VAL A 376 -8.16 11.45 -9.26
C VAL A 376 -8.48 10.77 -7.93
N ARG A 377 -8.55 9.43 -7.92
CA ARG A 377 -8.78 8.59 -6.74
C ARG A 377 -7.54 8.41 -5.87
N SER A 378 -6.39 8.91 -6.32
CA SER A 378 -5.12 8.76 -5.61
C SER A 378 -5.11 9.62 -4.35
N HIS A 379 -5.41 9.00 -3.21
CA HIS A 379 -5.35 9.64 -1.90
C HIS A 379 -3.97 9.43 -1.31
N VAL A 380 -3.23 10.52 -1.10
CA VAL A 380 -2.05 10.50 -0.24
C VAL A 380 -2.51 11.04 1.12
N GLU A 381 -2.91 10.15 2.03
CA GLU A 381 -3.15 10.49 3.44
C GLU A 381 -1.82 10.39 4.20
N SER A 382 -1.41 11.48 4.87
CA SER A 382 -0.46 11.34 5.98
C SER A 382 -1.21 10.57 7.07
N SER A 383 -0.99 9.25 7.10
CA SER A 383 -1.72 8.30 7.94
C SER A 383 -1.18 8.24 9.38
N THR A 384 -0.35 9.22 9.76
CA THR A 384 0.22 9.30 11.10
C THR A 384 -0.88 9.59 12.13
N ARG A 385 -1.16 8.62 13.00
CA ARG A 385 -2.16 8.71 14.07
C ARG A 385 -1.57 8.32 15.42
N ILE A 386 -2.13 8.86 16.50
CA ILE A 386 -1.79 8.46 17.86
C ILE A 386 -2.77 7.38 18.34
N VAL A 387 -2.24 6.25 18.77
CA VAL A 387 -2.97 5.18 19.45
C VAL A 387 -2.64 5.24 20.93
N ALA A 388 -3.60 5.69 21.75
CA ALA A 388 -3.46 5.75 23.20
C ALA A 388 -4.03 4.47 23.84
N LEU A 389 -3.16 3.73 24.54
CA LEU A 389 -3.53 2.51 25.27
C LEU A 389 -3.60 2.76 26.76
N ARG A 390 -4.72 2.34 27.37
CA ARG A 390 -4.89 2.30 28.83
C ARG A 390 -4.07 1.16 29.43
N LYS A 391 -3.89 1.20 30.76
CA LYS A 391 -3.23 0.14 31.52
C LYS A 391 -3.80 -1.24 31.19
N ALA A 392 -2.91 -2.21 30.94
CA ALA A 392 -3.24 -3.59 30.54
C ALA A 392 -3.99 -3.72 29.21
N GLY A 393 -4.04 -2.66 28.39
CA GLY A 393 -4.66 -2.66 27.08
C GLY A 393 -3.74 -3.20 25.98
N GLU A 394 -4.35 -3.65 24.88
CA GLU A 394 -3.66 -4.12 23.68
C GLU A 394 -4.12 -3.32 22.47
N TRP A 395 -3.19 -2.96 21.60
CA TRP A 395 -3.49 -2.56 20.22
C TRP A 395 -3.27 -3.77 19.31
N ARG A 396 -4.30 -4.17 18.57
CA ARG A 396 -4.28 -5.31 17.65
C ARG A 396 -4.41 -4.78 16.24
N PHE A 397 -3.56 -5.22 15.32
CA PHE A 397 -3.52 -4.70 13.96
C PHE A 397 -3.16 -5.78 12.94
N HIS A 398 -3.69 -5.63 11.74
CA HIS A 398 -3.45 -6.52 10.61
C HIS A 398 -2.78 -5.75 9.45
N LEU A 399 -1.81 -6.42 8.83
CA LEU A 399 -1.08 -5.97 7.65
C LEU A 399 -1.16 -7.06 6.58
N ALA A 400 -1.67 -6.70 5.41
CA ALA A 400 -1.66 -7.51 4.20
C ALA A 400 -0.24 -7.62 3.60
N PRO A 401 0.03 -8.61 2.74
CA PRO A 401 1.30 -8.71 2.04
C PRO A 401 1.67 -7.40 1.33
N GLY A 402 2.91 -6.95 1.52
CA GLY A 402 3.42 -5.73 0.87
C GLY A 402 3.04 -4.41 1.56
N THR A 403 2.20 -4.42 2.61
CA THR A 403 1.92 -3.22 3.41
C THR A 403 2.96 -3.06 4.52
N THR A 404 3.24 -1.82 4.89
CA THR A 404 4.15 -1.51 6.00
C THR A 404 3.61 -0.37 6.85
N ILE A 405 3.85 -0.45 8.16
CA ILE A 405 3.60 0.65 9.09
C ILE A 405 4.85 0.92 9.91
N SER A 406 5.02 2.16 10.35
CA SER A 406 6.06 2.59 11.28
C SER A 406 5.43 2.99 12.61
N VAL A 407 5.80 2.30 13.68
CA VAL A 407 5.28 2.55 15.03
C VAL A 407 6.37 3.11 15.93
N LYS A 408 6.13 4.22 16.61
CA LYS A 408 7.01 4.80 17.63
C LYS A 408 6.31 4.84 18.98
N LEU A 409 7.00 4.42 20.03
CA LEU A 409 6.55 4.62 21.39
C LEU A 409 6.84 6.07 21.81
N VAL A 410 5.79 6.87 21.99
CA VAL A 410 5.88 8.30 22.35
C VAL A 410 6.02 8.44 23.87
N SER A 411 5.18 7.74 24.62
CA SER A 411 5.13 7.80 26.08
C SER A 411 4.71 6.44 26.68
N GLY A 412 5.08 6.18 27.93
CA GLY A 412 4.75 4.94 28.63
C GLY A 412 5.62 3.75 28.25
N THR A 413 5.04 2.54 28.30
CA THR A 413 5.74 1.27 27.95
C THR A 413 4.85 0.43 27.06
N ALA A 414 5.42 -0.24 26.07
CA ALA A 414 4.71 -1.18 25.20
C ALA A 414 5.61 -2.36 24.86
N GLU A 415 5.03 -3.52 24.63
CA GLU A 415 5.76 -4.73 24.26
C GLU A 415 5.06 -5.54 23.17
N LYS A 416 5.86 -6.18 22.32
CA LYS A 416 5.42 -7.21 21.37
C LYS A 416 5.94 -8.56 21.84
N ASP A 417 5.05 -9.49 22.17
CA ASP A 417 5.42 -10.84 22.62
C ASP A 417 6.49 -10.82 23.74
N GLY A 418 6.33 -9.89 24.70
CA GLY A 418 7.22 -9.66 25.83
C GLY A 418 8.48 -8.85 25.54
N VAL A 419 8.80 -8.56 24.27
CA VAL A 419 9.90 -7.65 23.87
C VAL A 419 9.46 -6.21 23.99
N GLU A 420 10.14 -5.46 24.86
CA GLU A 420 9.84 -4.04 25.12
C GLU A 420 10.28 -3.15 23.96
N LEU A 421 9.41 -2.20 23.57
CA LEU A 421 9.73 -1.20 22.56
C LEU A 421 10.54 -0.05 23.17
N ALA A 422 11.65 0.30 22.53
CA ALA A 422 12.47 1.43 22.94
C ALA A 422 11.74 2.75 22.65
N PRO A 423 11.67 3.68 23.63
CA PRO A 423 11.06 4.99 23.43
C PRO A 423 11.67 5.73 22.24
N ARG A 424 10.84 6.43 21.47
CA ARG A 424 11.21 7.27 20.31
C ARG A 424 11.92 6.54 19.16
N SER A 425 12.04 5.21 19.23
CA SER A 425 12.56 4.40 18.13
C SER A 425 11.43 3.99 17.20
N ALA A 426 11.65 4.09 15.89
CA ALA A 426 10.68 3.69 14.88
C ALA A 426 10.81 2.19 14.57
N TYR A 427 9.72 1.46 14.79
CA TYR A 427 9.58 0.04 14.48
C TYR A 427 8.76 -0.13 13.21
N LYS A 428 9.42 -0.53 12.12
CA LYS A 428 8.77 -0.76 10.83
C LYS A 428 8.26 -2.19 10.73
N PHE A 429 6.96 -2.38 10.94
CA PHE A 429 6.29 -3.66 10.75
C PHE A 429 5.90 -3.82 9.28
N ALA A 430 6.16 -4.99 8.72
CA ALA A 430 5.80 -5.34 7.35
C ALA A 430 4.82 -6.51 7.35
N GLY A 431 3.84 -6.46 6.45
CA GLY A 431 2.90 -7.55 6.22
C GLY A 431 3.47 -8.64 5.31
N PRO A 432 2.92 -9.87 5.35
CA PRO A 432 1.72 -10.27 6.10
C PRO A 432 1.97 -10.37 7.61
N LEU A 433 1.14 -9.72 8.42
CA LEU A 433 1.27 -9.75 9.87
C LEU A 433 -0.08 -9.55 10.56
N ARG A 434 -0.35 -10.38 11.56
CA ARG A 434 -1.42 -10.17 12.55
C ARG A 434 -0.77 -9.91 13.90
N GLY A 435 -0.54 -8.65 14.20
CA GLY A 435 0.27 -8.19 15.32
C GLY A 435 -0.55 -7.69 16.50
N LYS A 436 0.08 -7.71 17.69
CA LYS A 436 -0.43 -6.98 18.85
C LYS A 436 0.70 -6.32 19.62
N LEU A 437 0.43 -5.13 20.15
CA LEU A 437 1.26 -4.42 21.12
C LEU A 437 0.49 -4.31 22.43
N LEU A 438 1.09 -4.80 23.51
CA LEU A 438 0.52 -4.80 24.87
C LEU A 438 1.20 -3.73 25.72
N THR A 439 0.44 -3.09 26.61
CA THR A 439 1.02 -2.26 27.67
C THR A 439 0.52 -2.65 29.05
N TRP A 440 1.41 -2.78 30.02
CA TRP A 440 1.04 -3.03 31.43
C TRP A 440 0.80 -1.75 32.23
N HIS A 441 1.25 -0.60 31.72
CA HIS A 441 1.25 0.68 32.45
C HIS A 441 0.48 1.80 31.75
N GLY A 442 0.10 1.59 30.48
CA GLY A 442 -0.42 2.62 29.59
C GLY A 442 0.69 3.19 28.70
N CYS A 443 0.34 3.57 27.48
CA CYS A 443 1.28 4.17 26.52
C CYS A 443 0.56 4.96 25.41
N GLU A 444 1.34 5.78 24.71
CA GLU A 444 0.93 6.39 23.45
C GLU A 444 1.88 5.93 22.34
N LEU A 445 1.28 5.46 21.25
CA LEU A 445 1.99 4.98 20.07
C LEU A 445 1.69 5.92 18.90
N GLU A 446 2.71 6.47 18.27
CA GLU A 446 2.60 7.15 16.98
C GLU A 446 2.70 6.08 15.90
N VAL A 447 1.65 5.94 15.10
CA VAL A 447 1.53 4.94 14.03
C VAL A 447 1.45 5.69 12.72
N ASP A 448 2.47 5.53 11.89
CA ASP A 448 2.53 6.04 10.53
C ASP A 448 2.33 4.88 9.54
N GLY A 449 1.49 5.06 8.54
CA GLY A 449 1.05 4.00 7.62
C GLY A 449 -0.36 3.47 7.90
N ARG A 450 -0.95 2.86 6.88
CA ARG A 450 -2.30 2.29 6.92
C ARG A 450 -2.26 0.81 7.32
N THR A 451 -3.18 0.43 8.20
CA THR A 451 -3.47 -0.96 8.58
C THR A 451 -4.72 -1.44 7.83
N ASP A 452 -4.80 -2.72 7.49
CA ASP A 452 -5.99 -3.32 6.89
C ASP A 452 -7.18 -3.31 7.86
N SER A 453 -6.88 -3.64 9.11
CA SER A 453 -7.76 -3.41 10.24
C SER A 453 -6.95 -3.28 11.52
N ASP A 454 -7.45 -2.48 12.46
CA ASP A 454 -6.89 -2.38 13.79
C ASP A 454 -7.99 -2.13 14.84
N SER A 455 -7.69 -2.47 16.09
CA SER A 455 -8.60 -2.30 17.21
C SER A 455 -7.84 -2.16 18.53
N ILE A 456 -8.47 -1.54 19.51
CA ILE A 456 -7.96 -1.45 20.88
C ILE A 456 -8.77 -2.40 21.76
N ALA A 457 -8.11 -3.38 22.37
CA ALA A 457 -8.69 -4.21 23.40
C ALA A 457 -8.38 -3.59 24.77
N ALA A 458 -9.41 -3.06 25.43
CA ALA A 458 -9.32 -2.53 26.78
C ALA A 458 -9.99 -3.49 27.77
N PHE A 459 -9.35 -3.68 28.92
CA PHE A 459 -9.82 -4.59 29.96
C PHE A 459 -10.18 -3.80 31.23
N PRO A 460 -11.30 -4.12 31.91
CA PRO A 460 -11.72 -3.39 33.13
C PRO A 460 -10.67 -3.42 34.23
N ALA A 461 -9.99 -4.55 34.40
CA ALA A 461 -8.84 -4.70 35.29
C ALA A 461 -7.72 -5.49 34.59
N PRO A 462 -6.45 -5.33 35.01
CA PRO A 462 -5.34 -6.09 34.44
C PRO A 462 -5.51 -7.60 34.49
N THR A 463 -6.18 -8.12 35.52
CA THR A 463 -6.47 -9.55 35.69
C THR A 463 -7.46 -10.11 34.67
N ASN A 464 -8.22 -9.25 33.98
CA ASN A 464 -9.13 -9.67 32.91
C ASN A 464 -8.43 -9.84 31.56
N ASN A 465 -7.22 -9.30 31.40
CA ASN A 465 -6.42 -9.58 30.21
C ASN A 465 -5.84 -11.00 30.33
N PRO A 466 -6.09 -11.92 29.39
CA PRO A 466 -5.53 -13.27 29.42
C PRO A 466 -4.00 -13.30 29.56
N ALA A 467 -3.29 -12.27 29.06
CA ALA A 467 -1.85 -12.11 29.21
C ALA A 467 -1.39 -12.01 30.69
N ALA A 468 -2.28 -11.65 31.63
CA ALA A 468 -1.93 -11.63 33.05
C ALA A 468 -1.59 -13.03 33.58
N SER A 469 -2.24 -14.07 33.02
CA SER A 469 -1.91 -15.45 33.34
C SER A 469 -0.49 -15.82 32.88
N TYR A 470 0.00 -15.21 31.79
CA TYR A 470 1.34 -15.45 31.26
C TYR A 470 2.40 -14.84 32.18
N VAL A 471 2.14 -13.65 32.72
CA VAL A 471 2.98 -13.00 33.74
C VAL A 471 3.03 -13.85 35.02
N ASN A 472 1.88 -14.35 35.49
CA ASN A 472 1.81 -15.21 36.67
C ASN A 472 2.58 -16.53 36.46
N LEU A 473 2.40 -17.16 35.29
CA LEU A 473 3.14 -18.36 34.90
C LEU A 473 4.65 -18.08 34.87
N HIS A 474 5.08 -17.00 34.22
CA HIS A 474 6.49 -16.59 34.20
C HIS A 474 7.04 -16.39 35.61
N GLY A 475 6.30 -15.73 36.51
CA GLY A 475 6.70 -15.56 37.91
C GLY A 475 6.93 -16.89 38.62
N ARG A 476 6.06 -17.89 38.39
CA ARG A 476 6.24 -19.25 38.92
C ARG A 476 7.46 -19.94 38.31
N LEU A 477 7.64 -19.87 36.99
CA LEU A 477 8.79 -20.46 36.31
C LEU A 477 10.11 -19.81 36.75
N ALA A 478 10.13 -18.50 36.99
CA ALA A 478 11.30 -17.79 37.50
C ALA A 478 11.73 -18.29 38.90
N ALA A 479 10.77 -18.57 39.79
CA ALA A 479 11.07 -19.17 41.10
C ALA A 479 11.66 -20.59 40.97
N LEU A 480 11.15 -21.39 40.02
CA LEU A 480 11.69 -22.73 39.73
C LEU A 480 13.11 -22.64 39.17
N ARG A 481 13.37 -21.72 38.22
CA ARG A 481 14.72 -21.46 37.68
C ARG A 481 15.70 -21.03 38.77
N ALA A 482 15.30 -20.16 39.69
CA ALA A 482 16.14 -19.74 40.81
C ALA A 482 16.50 -20.91 41.74
N THR A 483 15.52 -21.78 42.03
CA THR A 483 15.73 -22.99 42.83
C THR A 483 16.65 -23.99 42.12
N ALA A 484 16.46 -24.17 40.81
CA ALA A 484 17.30 -25.02 39.96
C ALA A 484 18.75 -24.53 39.94
N ALA A 485 18.96 -23.22 39.71
CA ALA A 485 20.28 -22.60 39.75
C ALA A 485 20.97 -22.81 41.11
N ALA A 486 20.26 -22.58 42.22
CA ALA A 486 20.80 -22.75 43.57
C ALA A 486 21.15 -24.20 43.92
N SER A 487 20.46 -25.18 43.31
CA SER A 487 20.68 -26.61 43.56
C SER A 487 21.42 -27.33 42.45
N THR A 488 21.94 -26.60 41.44
CA THR A 488 22.61 -27.14 40.24
C THR A 488 21.78 -28.22 39.52
N ARG A 489 20.45 -28.08 39.58
CA ARG A 489 19.48 -28.95 38.91
C ARG A 489 19.00 -28.31 37.63
N GLU A 490 18.29 -29.10 36.84
CA GLU A 490 17.60 -28.59 35.66
C GLU A 490 16.44 -27.68 36.05
N GLY A 491 16.25 -26.63 35.25
CA GLY A 491 15.13 -25.72 35.33
C GLY A 491 13.81 -26.38 34.90
N PRO A 492 12.72 -25.61 34.88
CA PRO A 492 11.43 -26.12 34.40
C PRO A 492 11.52 -26.46 32.90
N ARG A 493 10.99 -27.63 32.53
CA ARG A 493 10.86 -28.09 31.14
C ARG A 493 9.38 -28.07 30.80
N VAL A 494 8.99 -27.07 30.02
CA VAL A 494 7.60 -26.67 29.80
C VAL A 494 7.20 -26.98 28.37
N LEU A 495 6.13 -27.74 28.17
CA LEU A 495 5.52 -27.94 26.86
C LEU A 495 4.21 -27.17 26.77
N VAL A 496 4.00 -26.42 25.69
CA VAL A 496 2.76 -25.69 25.42
C VAL A 496 1.97 -26.44 24.35
N ALA A 497 0.85 -27.04 24.75
CA ALA A 497 -0.08 -27.78 23.91
C ALA A 497 -1.38 -26.99 23.68
N GLY A 498 -2.08 -27.33 22.58
CA GLY A 498 -3.36 -26.71 22.20
C GLY A 498 -3.67 -26.91 20.72
N GLY A 499 -4.91 -26.63 20.31
CA GLY A 499 -5.34 -26.68 18.92
C GLY A 499 -4.63 -25.68 18.00
N ARG A 500 -4.99 -25.69 16.72
CA ARG A 500 -4.52 -24.67 15.75
C ARG A 500 -5.04 -23.28 16.18
N ALA A 501 -4.26 -22.23 15.93
CA ALA A 501 -4.62 -20.84 16.25
C ALA A 501 -5.14 -20.63 17.71
N THR A 502 -4.42 -21.17 18.70
CA THR A 502 -4.71 -20.97 20.14
C THR A 502 -3.74 -20.01 20.85
N GLY A 503 -2.66 -19.59 20.17
CA GLY A 503 -1.67 -18.64 20.70
C GLY A 503 -0.42 -19.29 21.32
N LYS A 504 -0.16 -20.58 21.06
CA LYS A 504 1.00 -21.33 21.59
C LYS A 504 2.33 -20.63 21.37
N THR A 505 2.67 -20.32 20.12
CA THR A 505 3.89 -19.62 19.73
C THR A 505 4.01 -18.23 20.36
N THR A 506 2.89 -17.50 20.51
CA THR A 506 2.89 -16.20 21.22
C THR A 506 3.18 -16.36 22.71
N LEU A 507 2.63 -17.39 23.37
CA LEU A 507 2.95 -17.69 24.76
C LEU A 507 4.42 -18.07 24.93
N VAL A 508 4.94 -18.99 24.10
CA VAL A 508 6.34 -19.42 24.17
C VAL A 508 7.29 -18.22 23.95
N ARG A 509 7.03 -17.39 22.93
CA ARG A 509 7.79 -16.14 22.71
C ARG A 509 7.73 -15.20 23.91
N THR A 510 6.56 -14.98 24.48
CA THR A 510 6.39 -14.12 25.66
C THR A 510 7.20 -14.64 26.87
N LEU A 511 7.12 -15.94 27.16
CA LEU A 511 7.87 -16.57 28.25
C LEU A 511 9.38 -16.54 28.02
N ALA A 512 9.83 -16.77 26.78
CA ALA A 512 11.24 -16.69 26.41
C ALA A 512 11.77 -15.25 26.56
N SER A 513 11.01 -14.25 26.10
CA SER A 513 11.36 -12.84 26.22
C SER A 513 11.46 -12.39 27.68
N TYR A 514 10.46 -12.73 28.50
CA TYR A 514 10.48 -12.38 29.93
C TYR A 514 11.62 -13.06 30.69
N ALA A 515 11.95 -14.30 30.37
CA ALA A 515 13.10 -14.99 30.96
C ALA A 515 14.42 -14.30 30.55
N THR A 516 14.56 -13.96 29.28
CA THR A 516 15.72 -13.24 28.74
C THR A 516 15.90 -11.87 29.40
N ARG A 517 14.81 -11.11 29.60
CA ARG A 517 14.80 -9.82 30.32
C ARG A 517 15.28 -9.94 31.77
N GLN A 518 15.15 -11.13 32.37
CA GLN A 518 15.67 -11.43 33.71
C GLN A 518 17.07 -12.04 33.70
N GLY A 519 17.78 -11.98 32.56
CA GLY A 519 19.13 -12.53 32.41
C GLY A 519 19.19 -14.06 32.39
N ARG A 520 18.05 -14.73 32.15
CA ARG A 520 18.00 -16.19 31.97
C ARG A 520 18.19 -16.53 30.49
N GLN A 521 18.58 -17.77 30.22
CA GLN A 521 18.89 -18.27 28.89
C GLN A 521 18.07 -19.52 28.57
N PRO A 522 16.73 -19.43 28.51
CA PRO A 522 15.90 -20.60 28.22
C PRO A 522 16.26 -21.18 26.85
N LEU A 523 16.24 -22.50 26.77
CA LEU A 523 16.31 -23.19 25.49
C LEU A 523 14.88 -23.32 24.95
N VAL A 524 14.63 -22.79 23.76
CA VAL A 524 13.34 -22.90 23.08
C VAL A 524 13.41 -23.98 22.02
N VAL A 525 12.40 -24.84 21.98
CA VAL A 525 12.22 -25.90 20.99
C VAL A 525 10.95 -25.60 20.20
N ASN A 526 11.06 -25.50 18.88
CA ASN A 526 9.92 -25.53 17.97
C ASN A 526 9.73 -26.95 17.45
N ALA A 527 8.58 -27.54 17.81
CA ALA A 527 8.19 -28.87 17.42
C ALA A 527 7.07 -28.86 16.35
N ASP A 528 6.63 -27.68 15.88
CA ASP A 528 5.65 -27.59 14.79
C ASP A 528 6.38 -27.50 13.44
N PRO A 529 6.28 -28.51 12.55
CA PRO A 529 6.86 -28.40 11.23
C PRO A 529 6.04 -27.50 10.28
N GLY A 530 4.79 -27.17 10.62
CA GLY A 530 3.97 -26.26 9.84
C GLY A 530 4.46 -24.80 9.90
N GLU A 531 5.05 -24.41 11.03
CA GLU A 531 5.58 -23.07 11.29
C GLU A 531 7.08 -23.15 11.59
N GLY A 532 7.92 -22.51 10.76
CA GLY A 532 9.36 -22.44 11.03
C GLY A 532 9.69 -21.50 12.20
N ALA A 533 10.74 -21.81 12.96
CA ALA A 533 11.28 -20.93 14.00
C ALA A 533 12.81 -20.86 13.87
N LEU A 534 13.36 -19.67 13.59
CA LEU A 534 14.77 -19.47 13.26
C LEU A 534 15.24 -20.30 12.03
N SER A 535 14.30 -20.80 11.25
CA SER A 535 14.49 -21.73 10.11
C SER A 535 13.24 -21.71 9.24
N LEU A 536 13.29 -22.35 8.07
CA LEU A 536 12.14 -22.46 7.17
C LEU A 536 11.09 -23.44 7.70
N ALA A 537 9.86 -23.33 7.20
CA ALA A 537 8.82 -24.33 7.46
C ALA A 537 9.26 -25.73 6.99
N GLY A 538 8.62 -26.77 7.51
CA GLY A 538 9.03 -28.16 7.32
C GLY A 538 10.23 -28.56 8.19
N THR A 539 10.59 -27.77 9.20
CA THR A 539 11.71 -28.06 10.10
C THR A 539 11.30 -28.13 11.56
N LEU A 540 12.07 -28.88 12.35
CA LEU A 540 12.06 -28.82 13.80
C LEU A 540 13.34 -28.11 14.24
N SER A 541 13.26 -27.23 15.23
CA SER A 541 14.42 -26.43 15.64
C SER A 541 14.52 -26.24 17.15
N ALA A 542 15.75 -26.03 17.63
CA ALA A 542 16.02 -25.71 19.02
C ALA A 542 17.12 -24.65 19.11
N GLY A 543 16.94 -23.64 19.97
CA GLY A 543 17.90 -22.55 20.12
C GLY A 543 17.92 -21.97 21.53
N VAL A 544 19.08 -21.48 21.96
CA VAL A 544 19.24 -20.78 23.25
C VAL A 544 18.89 -19.31 23.09
N PHE A 545 17.96 -18.82 23.92
CA PHE A 545 17.55 -17.42 23.94
C PHE A 545 18.23 -16.71 25.11
N ALA A 546 19.47 -16.29 24.91
CA ALA A 546 20.26 -15.52 25.87
C ALA A 546 20.19 -13.99 25.66
N THR A 547 19.59 -13.56 24.56
CA THR A 547 19.51 -12.16 24.13
C THR A 547 18.13 -11.85 23.57
N VAL A 548 17.78 -10.56 23.55
CA VAL A 548 16.45 -10.09 23.14
C VAL A 548 16.06 -10.61 21.75
N MET A 549 14.81 -11.01 21.59
CA MET A 549 14.24 -11.36 20.28
C MET A 549 14.04 -10.12 19.42
N ASP A 550 13.90 -10.33 18.11
CA ASP A 550 13.58 -9.23 17.20
C ASP A 550 12.07 -9.14 17.01
N PRO A 551 11.40 -8.07 17.47
CA PRO A 551 9.96 -7.94 17.31
C PRO A 551 9.54 -7.76 15.84
N LEU A 552 10.47 -7.42 14.95
CA LEU A 552 10.24 -7.16 13.52
C LEU A 552 10.60 -8.34 12.60
N ALA A 553 11.19 -9.42 13.11
CA ALA A 553 11.46 -10.61 12.29
C ALA A 553 10.14 -11.22 11.78
N ALA A 554 10.13 -11.76 10.56
CA ALA A 554 8.93 -12.32 9.94
C ALA A 554 8.37 -13.51 10.75
N ASP A 555 9.25 -14.34 11.33
CA ASP A 555 8.88 -15.44 12.22
C ASP A 555 8.64 -15.00 13.68
N GLY A 556 8.98 -13.75 14.01
CA GLY A 556 8.86 -13.17 15.33
C GLY A 556 9.86 -13.67 16.38
N TRP A 557 10.88 -14.44 16.00
CA TRP A 557 11.93 -14.95 16.90
C TRP A 557 13.24 -14.16 16.76
N GLY A 558 13.64 -13.85 15.54
CA GLY A 558 14.85 -13.09 15.22
C GLY A 558 15.71 -13.72 14.14
N GLY A 559 16.86 -13.09 13.88
CA GLY A 559 17.77 -13.55 12.83
C GLY A 559 18.72 -14.67 13.23
N THR A 560 19.10 -15.48 12.24
CA THR A 560 20.27 -16.37 12.27
C THR A 560 21.57 -15.57 11.97
N PRO A 561 22.76 -16.16 12.20
CA PRO A 561 24.03 -15.47 12.03
C PRO A 561 24.26 -15.04 10.58
N THR A 562 24.79 -13.83 10.43
CA THR A 562 25.16 -13.24 9.15
C THR A 562 26.64 -12.87 9.16
N SER A 563 27.25 -12.70 7.99
CA SER A 563 28.66 -12.27 7.88
C SER A 563 28.89 -10.81 8.31
N GLY A 564 27.83 -10.00 8.33
CA GLY A 564 27.86 -8.61 8.77
C GLY A 564 27.34 -8.39 10.20
N PRO A 565 27.45 -7.15 10.71
CA PRO A 565 26.92 -6.79 12.02
C PRO A 565 25.40 -6.92 12.06
N SER A 566 24.87 -7.26 13.24
CA SER A 566 23.42 -7.35 13.48
C SER A 566 23.04 -6.44 14.63
N ALA A 567 21.99 -5.63 14.44
CA ALA A 567 21.48 -4.73 15.47
C ALA A 567 20.85 -5.50 16.64
N VAL A 568 20.15 -6.59 16.33
CA VAL A 568 19.64 -7.55 17.31
C VAL A 568 20.56 -8.76 17.31
N PRO A 569 21.07 -9.22 18.47
CA PRO A 569 21.95 -10.37 18.51
C PRO A 569 21.30 -11.61 17.89
N VAL A 570 22.08 -12.35 17.11
CA VAL A 570 21.60 -13.52 16.37
C VAL A 570 21.48 -14.76 17.26
N LYS A 571 20.69 -15.73 16.81
CA LYS A 571 20.46 -16.99 17.51
C LYS A 571 21.10 -18.12 16.71
N LEU A 572 21.52 -19.18 17.41
CA LEU A 572 22.19 -20.34 16.80
C LEU A 572 21.30 -21.58 16.97
N PRO A 573 20.37 -21.83 16.01
CA PRO A 573 19.48 -22.97 16.10
C PRO A 573 20.16 -24.27 15.63
N LEU A 574 19.85 -25.38 16.31
CA LEU A 574 19.96 -26.74 15.78
C LEU A 574 18.68 -27.05 15.01
N VAL A 575 18.79 -27.54 13.78
CA VAL A 575 17.65 -27.72 12.87
C VAL A 575 17.65 -29.11 12.25
N TYR A 576 16.49 -29.76 12.19
CA TYR A 576 16.26 -31.00 11.44
C TYR A 576 15.14 -30.80 10.42
N TYR A 577 15.32 -31.35 9.21
CA TYR A 577 14.35 -31.20 8.13
C TYR A 577 13.34 -32.35 8.13
N TYR A 578 12.08 -32.05 8.41
CA TYR A 578 10.97 -33.01 8.32
C TYR A 578 10.36 -33.01 6.91
N GLY A 579 10.21 -31.84 6.29
CA GLY A 579 9.80 -31.66 4.89
C GLY A 579 8.34 -32.00 4.59
N ARG A 580 7.47 -32.07 5.60
CA ARG A 580 6.01 -32.15 5.47
C ARG A 580 5.35 -31.10 6.38
N GLU A 581 4.13 -30.67 6.07
CA GLU A 581 3.40 -29.66 6.86
C GLU A 581 3.00 -30.20 8.24
N SER A 582 2.39 -31.39 8.28
CA SER A 582 1.81 -31.95 9.51
C SER A 582 2.67 -33.05 10.10
N ALA A 583 2.93 -32.95 11.41
CA ALA A 583 3.61 -33.98 12.19
C ALA A 583 2.86 -35.33 12.18
N GLU A 584 1.53 -35.31 12.03
CA GLU A 584 0.71 -36.54 11.97
C GLU A 584 0.81 -37.27 10.61
N ALA A 585 1.42 -36.63 9.61
CA ALA A 585 1.51 -37.16 8.26
C ALA A 585 2.50 -38.34 8.15
N ASP A 586 3.56 -38.32 8.97
CA ASP A 586 4.55 -39.39 9.10
C ASP A 586 5.09 -39.41 10.53
N PRO A 587 4.29 -39.94 11.50
CA PRO A 587 4.60 -39.85 12.92
C PRO A 587 5.92 -40.53 13.29
N ASP A 588 6.27 -41.64 12.64
CA ASP A 588 7.48 -42.41 12.99
C ASP A 588 8.74 -41.64 12.60
N VAL A 589 8.77 -41.06 11.39
CA VAL A 589 9.87 -40.18 10.99
C VAL A 589 9.92 -38.93 11.87
N TYR A 590 8.76 -38.32 12.16
CA TYR A 590 8.69 -37.16 13.04
C TYR A 590 9.31 -37.46 14.41
N LYS A 591 8.89 -38.56 15.06
CA LYS A 591 9.41 -38.98 16.38
C LYS A 591 10.91 -39.21 16.35
N ARG A 592 11.44 -39.85 15.29
CA ARG A 592 12.89 -40.05 15.11
C ARG A 592 13.65 -38.73 15.01
N LEU A 593 13.16 -37.77 14.22
CA LEU A 593 13.79 -36.46 14.09
C LEU A 593 13.69 -35.65 15.39
N PHE A 594 12.55 -35.73 16.08
CA PHE A 594 12.37 -35.08 17.37
C PHE A 594 13.30 -35.67 18.44
N GLY A 595 13.49 -36.98 18.49
CA GLY A 595 14.47 -37.62 19.38
C GLY A 595 15.90 -37.11 19.12
N ARG A 596 16.30 -36.99 17.85
CA ARG A 596 17.60 -36.36 17.48
C ARG A 596 17.73 -34.91 17.92
N LEU A 597 16.63 -34.16 17.91
CA LEU A 597 16.58 -32.80 18.44
C LEU A 597 16.71 -32.80 19.96
N ALA A 598 15.99 -33.69 20.65
CA ALA A 598 16.02 -33.85 22.11
C ALA A 598 17.39 -34.28 22.62
N ASP A 599 18.11 -35.14 21.89
CA ASP A 599 19.52 -35.48 22.16
C ASP A 599 20.39 -34.22 22.18
N GLY A 600 20.24 -33.36 21.17
CA GLY A 600 20.98 -32.08 21.08
C GLY A 600 20.62 -31.10 22.20
N VAL A 601 19.34 -31.05 22.59
CA VAL A 601 18.88 -30.27 23.74
C VAL A 601 19.52 -30.77 25.03
N SER A 602 19.47 -32.08 25.27
CA SER A 602 20.04 -32.72 26.46
C SER A 602 21.55 -32.52 26.54
N ALA A 603 22.26 -32.65 25.42
CA ALA A 603 23.69 -32.34 25.33
C ALA A 603 23.96 -30.88 25.75
N ARG A 604 23.20 -29.91 25.22
CA ARG A 604 23.37 -28.50 25.56
C ARG A 604 23.09 -28.20 27.04
N LEU A 605 22.06 -28.81 27.62
CA LEU A 605 21.75 -28.69 29.06
C LEU A 605 22.85 -29.30 29.93
N SER A 606 23.55 -30.33 29.46
CA SER A 606 24.65 -30.96 30.21
C SER A 606 25.91 -30.09 30.22
N GLU A 607 26.17 -29.35 29.14
CA GLU A 607 27.37 -28.54 28.95
C GLU A 607 27.28 -27.14 29.55
N ASP A 608 26.07 -26.55 29.58
CA ASP A 608 25.86 -25.16 29.97
C ASP A 608 24.97 -25.03 31.22
N PRO A 609 25.54 -24.73 32.41
CA PRO A 609 24.79 -24.59 33.65
C PRO A 609 23.73 -23.48 33.64
N ASP A 610 23.96 -22.39 32.89
CA ASP A 610 23.02 -21.26 32.83
C ASP A 610 21.79 -21.63 32.01
N VAL A 611 22.00 -22.31 30.88
CA VAL A 611 20.90 -22.88 30.06
C VAL A 611 20.18 -23.96 30.85
N LYS A 612 20.94 -24.86 31.51
CA LYS A 612 20.41 -25.93 32.36
C LYS A 612 19.43 -25.41 33.40
N ALA A 613 19.84 -24.40 34.18
CA ALA A 613 19.01 -23.81 35.23
C ALA A 613 17.86 -22.97 34.67
N SER A 614 18.00 -22.43 33.47
CA SER A 614 16.95 -21.65 32.78
C SER A 614 15.80 -22.53 32.26
N GLY A 615 16.10 -23.79 31.95
CA GLY A 615 15.11 -24.78 31.52
C GLY A 615 14.75 -24.70 30.04
N VAL A 616 13.70 -25.45 29.66
CA VAL A 616 13.28 -25.66 28.27
C VAL A 616 11.85 -25.15 28.08
N LEU A 617 11.58 -24.51 26.94
CA LEU A 617 10.23 -24.13 26.50
C LEU A 617 9.95 -24.79 25.14
N VAL A 618 8.91 -25.60 25.03
CA VAL A 618 8.55 -26.35 23.82
C VAL A 618 7.25 -25.79 23.25
N ASP A 619 7.33 -25.30 22.00
CA ASP A 619 6.16 -24.95 21.18
C ASP A 619 5.74 -26.18 20.37
N SER A 620 4.57 -26.75 20.67
CA SER A 620 4.11 -27.97 20.01
C SER A 620 3.35 -27.68 18.72
N MET A 621 3.14 -28.72 17.90
CA MET A 621 2.15 -28.65 16.82
C MET A 621 0.73 -28.39 17.36
N GLY A 622 -0.15 -27.91 16.49
CA GLY A 622 -1.60 -27.87 16.78
C GLY A 622 -2.19 -29.28 16.91
N VAL A 623 -2.78 -29.60 18.07
CA VAL A 623 -3.46 -30.87 18.33
C VAL A 623 -4.91 -30.60 18.72
N GLU A 624 -5.85 -31.15 17.96
CA GLU A 624 -7.28 -31.08 18.27
C GLU A 624 -7.69 -32.20 19.24
N ALA A 625 -8.72 -31.95 20.05
CA ALA A 625 -9.24 -32.94 20.99
C ALA A 625 -9.73 -34.20 20.23
N GLY A 626 -9.39 -35.39 20.75
CA GLY A 626 -9.71 -36.67 20.11
C GLY A 626 -8.70 -37.13 19.06
N SER A 627 -7.66 -36.35 18.72
CA SER A 627 -6.57 -36.83 17.87
C SER A 627 -5.67 -37.80 18.65
N ALA A 628 -5.89 -39.10 18.45
CA ALA A 628 -5.05 -40.14 19.07
C ALA A 628 -3.58 -40.03 18.63
N ARG A 629 -3.33 -39.70 17.35
CA ARG A 629 -1.97 -39.49 16.82
C ARG A 629 -1.33 -38.25 17.43
N GLY A 630 -2.06 -37.14 17.49
CA GLY A 630 -1.57 -35.91 18.10
C GLY A 630 -1.24 -36.09 19.58
N LEU A 631 -2.09 -36.78 20.35
CA LEU A 631 -1.84 -37.07 21.78
C LEU A 631 -0.60 -37.96 21.98
N ASP A 632 -0.41 -38.96 21.13
CA ASP A 632 0.77 -39.83 21.14
C ASP A 632 2.06 -39.06 20.79
N LEU A 633 1.99 -38.13 19.83
CA LEU A 633 3.11 -37.24 19.52
C LEU A 633 3.45 -36.28 20.67
N LEU A 634 2.46 -35.71 21.35
CA LEU A 634 2.68 -34.89 22.54
C LEU A 634 3.31 -35.71 23.68
N ALA A 635 2.86 -36.94 23.89
CA ALA A 635 3.44 -37.84 24.88
C ALA A 635 4.90 -38.19 24.55
N HIS A 636 5.21 -38.43 23.28
CA HIS A 636 6.59 -38.63 22.82
C HIS A 636 7.48 -37.43 23.15
N MET A 637 7.00 -36.20 22.91
CA MET A 637 7.78 -35.01 23.28
C MET A 637 8.01 -34.87 24.78
N VAL A 638 6.99 -35.18 25.58
CA VAL A 638 7.06 -35.12 27.04
C VAL A 638 8.11 -36.09 27.58
N ASP A 639 8.20 -37.29 27.00
CA ASP A 639 9.18 -38.31 27.40
C ASP A 639 10.60 -37.90 26.99
N GLU A 640 10.84 -37.65 25.70
CA GLU A 640 12.15 -37.30 25.14
C GLU A 640 12.79 -36.07 25.78
N LEU A 641 12.00 -35.04 26.09
CA LEU A 641 12.48 -33.83 26.76
C LEU A 641 12.26 -33.84 28.27
N SER A 642 11.76 -34.93 28.85
CA SER A 642 11.50 -35.07 30.28
C SER A 642 10.69 -33.91 30.87
N VAL A 643 9.67 -33.47 30.13
CA VAL A 643 8.83 -32.31 30.44
C VAL A 643 8.12 -32.51 31.78
N ASN A 644 8.29 -31.57 32.71
CA ASN A 644 7.64 -31.63 34.03
C ASN A 644 6.43 -30.69 34.15
N ILE A 645 6.20 -29.81 33.17
CA ILE A 645 5.04 -28.90 33.13
C ILE A 645 4.43 -28.90 31.73
N VAL A 646 3.17 -29.26 31.60
CA VAL A 646 2.39 -29.17 30.35
C VAL A 646 1.36 -28.07 30.50
N ILE A 647 1.46 -27.04 29.65
CA ILE A 647 0.49 -25.95 29.56
C ILE A 647 -0.48 -26.27 28.44
N VAL A 648 -1.78 -26.29 28.73
CA VAL A 648 -2.83 -26.49 27.72
C VAL A 648 -3.56 -25.18 27.48
N LEU A 649 -3.45 -24.64 26.26
CA LEU A 649 -4.16 -23.44 25.82
C LEU A 649 -5.48 -23.82 25.14
N GLY A 650 -6.59 -23.29 25.66
CA GLY A 650 -7.90 -23.42 25.03
C GLY A 650 -8.76 -24.59 25.55
N THR A 651 -9.31 -25.39 24.62
CA THR A 651 -10.52 -26.22 24.82
C THR A 651 -10.45 -27.23 25.97
N SER A 652 -11.59 -27.41 26.66
CA SER A 652 -11.72 -28.31 27.82
C SER A 652 -11.52 -29.79 27.50
N GLY A 653 -11.76 -30.21 26.25
CA GLY A 653 -11.60 -31.61 25.80
C GLY A 653 -10.15 -32.09 25.83
N LEU A 654 -9.26 -31.40 25.11
CA LEU A 654 -7.83 -31.74 25.07
C LEU A 654 -7.20 -31.68 26.47
N ASN A 655 -7.63 -30.73 27.30
CA ASN A 655 -7.18 -30.62 28.69
C ASN A 655 -7.51 -31.89 29.49
N GLY A 656 -8.73 -32.42 29.38
CA GLY A 656 -9.12 -33.66 30.04
C GLY A 656 -8.30 -34.86 29.58
N GLU A 657 -8.03 -34.96 28.28
CA GLU A 657 -7.20 -36.02 27.69
C GLU A 657 -5.76 -35.97 28.19
N ILE A 658 -5.11 -34.80 28.14
CA ILE A 658 -3.73 -34.58 28.62
C ILE A 658 -3.65 -34.80 30.14
N ALA A 659 -4.58 -34.24 30.91
CA ALA A 659 -4.61 -34.42 32.36
C ALA A 659 -4.75 -35.91 32.73
N SER A 660 -5.63 -36.65 32.04
CA SER A 660 -5.80 -38.09 32.25
C SER A 660 -4.56 -38.88 31.82
N ARG A 661 -3.93 -38.51 30.70
CA ARG A 661 -2.77 -39.19 30.11
C ARG A 661 -1.53 -39.13 31.01
N PHE A 662 -1.32 -38.01 31.71
CA PHE A 662 -0.13 -37.78 32.54
C PHE A 662 -0.38 -37.83 34.05
N ALA A 663 -1.61 -38.10 34.52
CA ALA A 663 -2.01 -38.05 35.92
C ALA A 663 -1.10 -38.87 36.87
N THR A 664 -0.62 -40.02 36.40
CA THR A 664 0.20 -40.97 37.17
C THR A 664 1.65 -41.04 36.67
N GLU A 665 1.96 -40.34 35.59
CA GLU A 665 3.28 -40.41 34.97
C GLU A 665 4.28 -39.51 35.68
N LYS A 666 5.54 -39.91 35.57
CA LYS A 666 6.67 -39.16 36.08
C LYS A 666 7.69 -38.99 34.97
N THR A 667 8.43 -37.90 35.03
CA THR A 667 9.55 -37.68 34.13
C THR A 667 10.63 -38.76 34.32
N SER A 668 11.54 -38.87 33.37
CA SER A 668 12.75 -39.72 33.51
C SER A 668 13.58 -39.38 34.77
N LEU A 669 13.43 -38.16 35.28
CA LEU A 669 14.06 -37.65 36.51
C LEU A 669 13.24 -37.92 37.78
N GLY A 670 12.09 -38.60 37.66
CA GLY A 670 11.22 -38.98 38.77
C GLY A 670 10.29 -37.88 39.29
N GLU A 671 10.14 -36.77 38.55
CA GLU A 671 9.28 -35.65 38.93
C GLU A 671 7.84 -35.88 38.47
N PRO A 672 6.83 -35.41 39.22
CA PRO A 672 5.45 -35.42 38.75
C PRO A 672 5.26 -34.44 37.59
N ILE A 673 4.46 -34.82 36.59
CA ILE A 673 4.09 -33.96 35.47
C ILE A 673 2.89 -33.10 35.88
N GLN A 674 3.06 -31.78 35.83
CA GLN A 674 2.00 -30.82 36.17
C GLN A 674 1.28 -30.35 34.90
N VAL A 675 -0.04 -30.57 34.83
CA VAL A 675 -0.88 -30.05 33.75
C VAL A 675 -1.56 -28.77 34.21
N ILE A 676 -1.36 -27.66 33.48
CA ILE A 676 -1.90 -26.34 33.79
C ILE A 676 -2.69 -25.84 32.59
N THR A 677 -3.92 -25.40 32.81
CA THR A 677 -4.77 -24.83 31.76
C THR A 677 -4.69 -23.31 31.76
N LEU A 678 -4.57 -22.72 30.58
CA LEU A 678 -4.65 -21.28 30.37
C LEU A 678 -5.73 -20.95 29.34
N ASP A 679 -6.38 -19.81 29.53
CA ASP A 679 -7.41 -19.32 28.62
C ASP A 679 -6.80 -18.90 27.28
N LYS A 680 -7.49 -19.23 26.18
CA LYS A 680 -7.19 -18.69 24.84
C LYS A 680 -7.44 -17.19 24.85
N SER A 681 -6.49 -16.40 24.33
CA SER A 681 -6.74 -14.97 24.10
C SER A 681 -7.72 -14.78 22.94
N ASP A 682 -8.71 -13.91 23.15
CA ASP A 682 -9.67 -13.45 22.14
C ASP A 682 -9.04 -12.69 20.97
N GLY A 683 -7.78 -12.23 21.13
CA GLY A 683 -7.00 -11.62 20.06
C GLY A 683 -6.33 -12.62 19.13
N VAL A 684 -6.43 -13.93 19.39
CA VAL A 684 -5.91 -14.96 18.48
C VAL A 684 -6.90 -15.19 17.36
N VAL A 685 -6.44 -15.00 16.14
CA VAL A 685 -7.26 -15.09 14.92
C VAL A 685 -6.90 -16.34 14.12
N ASP A 686 -7.92 -16.99 13.55
CA ASP A 686 -7.73 -18.12 12.64
C ASP A 686 -7.08 -17.66 11.34
N ARG A 687 -6.02 -18.35 10.92
CA ARG A 687 -5.19 -17.98 9.77
C ARG A 687 -5.72 -18.67 8.53
N GLU A 688 -6.11 -17.87 7.54
CA GLU A 688 -6.45 -18.38 6.20
C GLU A 688 -5.21 -18.97 5.53
N GLU A 689 -5.40 -19.94 4.65
CA GLU A 689 -4.31 -20.63 3.95
C GLU A 689 -3.42 -19.64 3.18
N SER A 690 -4.02 -18.72 2.43
CA SER A 690 -3.33 -17.64 1.74
C SER A 690 -2.47 -16.79 2.67
N PHE A 691 -2.96 -16.43 3.86
CA PHE A 691 -2.19 -15.68 4.84
C PHE A 691 -0.97 -16.47 5.32
N THR A 692 -1.15 -17.77 5.60
CA THR A 692 -0.04 -18.62 6.03
C THR A 692 1.01 -18.82 4.93
N GLU A 693 0.58 -18.92 3.67
CA GLU A 693 1.45 -19.00 2.50
C GLU A 693 2.35 -17.77 2.42
N HIS A 694 1.76 -16.57 2.39
CA HIS A 694 2.55 -15.33 2.36
C HIS A 694 3.48 -15.18 3.57
N CYS A 695 3.11 -15.67 4.76
CA CYS A 695 4.01 -15.70 5.92
C CYS A 695 5.23 -16.60 5.67
N ARG A 696 5.02 -17.80 5.10
CA ARG A 696 6.13 -18.70 4.70
C ARG A 696 7.01 -18.03 3.66
N GLU A 697 6.43 -17.36 2.67
CA GLU A 697 7.18 -16.61 1.65
C GLU A 697 8.04 -15.51 2.28
N ALA A 698 7.49 -14.74 3.23
CA ALA A 698 8.22 -13.68 3.92
C ALA A 698 9.43 -14.23 4.67
N VAL A 699 9.29 -15.37 5.35
CA VAL A 699 10.40 -16.05 6.05
C VAL A 699 11.45 -16.57 5.05
N ILE A 700 11.04 -17.17 3.93
CA ILE A 700 11.97 -17.62 2.88
C ILE A 700 12.74 -16.43 2.29
N LYS A 701 12.04 -15.33 1.98
CA LYS A 701 12.67 -14.09 1.50
C LYS A 701 13.66 -13.53 2.52
N GLU A 702 13.28 -13.45 3.80
CA GLU A 702 14.15 -12.98 4.86
C GLU A 702 15.39 -13.87 5.02
N TYR A 703 15.27 -15.19 4.85
CA TYR A 703 16.39 -16.11 4.92
C TYR A 703 17.48 -15.82 3.87
N PHE A 704 17.09 -15.54 2.63
CA PHE A 704 18.06 -15.29 1.54
C PHE A 704 18.49 -13.82 1.44
N PHE A 705 17.56 -12.87 1.57
CA PHE A 705 17.78 -11.45 1.30
C PHE A 705 17.81 -10.57 2.55
N GLY A 706 17.53 -11.14 3.72
CA GLY A 706 17.39 -10.39 4.95
C GLY A 706 16.19 -9.45 4.93
N ASP A 707 16.30 -8.34 5.67
CA ASP A 707 15.25 -7.34 5.79
C ASP A 707 15.74 -5.93 5.44
N VAL A 708 14.88 -4.93 5.59
CA VAL A 708 15.21 -3.52 5.32
C VAL A 708 16.30 -2.95 6.24
N ARG A 709 16.56 -3.59 7.39
CA ARG A 709 17.58 -3.17 8.37
C ARG A 709 18.90 -3.90 8.11
N ARG A 710 18.84 -5.06 7.47
CA ARG A 710 19.93 -5.99 7.23
C ARG A 710 19.71 -6.69 5.90
N THR A 711 20.09 -6.03 4.81
CA THR A 711 20.06 -6.61 3.48
C THR A 711 21.20 -7.62 3.31
N LEU A 712 20.85 -8.82 2.85
CA LEU A 712 21.79 -9.89 2.52
C LEU A 712 21.95 -9.98 1.01
N SER A 713 23.10 -10.51 0.59
CA SER A 713 23.44 -10.69 -0.82
C SER A 713 23.65 -12.18 -1.11
N PRO A 714 22.57 -12.93 -1.35
CA PRO A 714 22.68 -14.33 -1.71
C PRO A 714 23.34 -14.48 -3.08
N GLN A 715 23.98 -15.62 -3.34
CA GLN A 715 24.73 -15.86 -4.56
C GLN A 715 24.00 -16.86 -5.46
N ILE A 716 23.78 -16.47 -6.72
CA ILE A 716 23.32 -17.39 -7.78
C ILE A 716 24.53 -18.20 -8.27
N GLN A 717 24.35 -19.51 -8.32
CA GLN A 717 25.33 -20.48 -8.78
C GLN A 717 24.72 -21.31 -9.90
N GLN A 718 25.43 -21.42 -11.02
CA GLN A 718 25.06 -22.36 -12.08
C GLN A 718 25.85 -23.65 -11.89
N VAL A 719 25.14 -24.76 -11.75
CA VAL A 719 25.68 -26.05 -11.32
C VAL A 719 25.26 -27.14 -12.30
N ASP A 720 26.17 -28.04 -12.64
CA ASP A 720 25.88 -29.17 -13.53
C ASP A 720 25.12 -30.26 -12.77
N PHE A 721 24.16 -30.93 -13.41
CA PHE A 721 23.34 -31.97 -12.78
C PHE A 721 24.18 -33.06 -12.11
N ASP A 722 25.27 -33.47 -12.75
CA ASP A 722 26.14 -34.56 -12.29
C ASP A 722 26.94 -34.21 -11.02
N SER A 723 26.98 -32.92 -10.65
CA SER A 723 27.64 -32.46 -9.43
C SER A 723 26.71 -32.39 -8.22
N LEU A 724 25.42 -32.72 -8.39
CA LEU A 724 24.43 -32.69 -7.33
C LEU A 724 23.98 -34.10 -6.95
N VAL A 725 23.75 -34.29 -5.66
CA VAL A 725 23.11 -35.48 -5.11
C VAL A 725 21.86 -35.04 -4.40
N ILE A 726 20.72 -35.18 -5.07
CA ILE A 726 19.41 -34.80 -4.56
C ILE A 726 18.64 -36.06 -4.16
N TYR A 727 18.02 -35.99 -3.00
CA TYR A 727 17.07 -36.97 -2.50
C TYR A 727 15.70 -36.32 -2.38
N ARG A 728 14.64 -37.06 -2.66
CA ARG A 728 13.26 -36.66 -2.38
C ARG A 728 12.65 -37.47 -1.26
N LEU A 729 11.64 -36.89 -0.61
CA LEU A 729 10.76 -37.63 0.29
C LEU A 729 9.83 -38.60 -0.48
N PRO A 730 9.59 -39.80 0.07
CA PRO A 730 8.65 -40.77 -0.50
C PRO A 730 7.22 -40.21 -0.53
N ASP A 731 6.44 -40.66 -1.51
CA ASP A 731 5.03 -40.29 -1.65
C ASP A 731 4.20 -40.87 -0.50
N TYR A 732 3.09 -40.21 -0.15
CA TYR A 732 2.22 -40.64 0.95
C TYR A 732 1.67 -42.08 0.80
N SER A 733 1.63 -42.59 -0.44
CA SER A 733 1.17 -43.94 -0.79
C SER A 733 2.25 -45.01 -0.67
N ASP A 734 3.52 -44.62 -0.57
CA ASP A 734 4.65 -45.56 -0.58
C ASP A 734 4.90 -46.06 0.85
N TYR A 735 3.94 -46.82 1.39
CA TYR A 735 4.00 -47.45 2.71
C TYR A 735 5.19 -48.42 2.88
N GLU A 736 5.95 -48.70 1.82
CA GLU A 736 7.07 -49.64 1.80
C GLU A 736 8.45 -48.96 1.87
N THR A 737 8.55 -47.65 1.66
CA THR A 737 9.85 -46.94 1.69
C THR A 737 9.82 -45.76 2.66
N GLU A 738 10.22 -46.00 3.92
CA GLU A 738 10.43 -44.93 4.93
C GLU A 738 11.67 -44.05 4.65
N THR A 739 12.43 -44.39 3.61
CA THR A 739 13.77 -43.83 3.37
C THR A 739 13.78 -42.86 2.20
N LEU A 740 14.81 -42.02 2.16
CA LEU A 740 15.02 -41.06 1.08
C LEU A 740 15.27 -41.76 -0.25
N VAL A 741 14.60 -41.30 -1.31
CA VAL A 741 14.78 -41.80 -2.67
C VAL A 741 15.66 -40.83 -3.44
N ARG A 742 16.71 -41.34 -4.12
CA ARG A 742 17.56 -40.49 -4.95
C ARG A 742 16.77 -40.01 -6.17
N GLU A 743 16.83 -38.71 -6.44
CA GLU A 743 16.08 -38.06 -7.52
C GLU A 743 17.06 -37.37 -8.49
N GLU A 744 16.79 -37.48 -9.78
CA GLU A 744 17.52 -36.68 -10.78
C GLU A 744 16.97 -35.26 -10.84
N VAL A 745 17.82 -34.29 -11.19
CA VAL A 745 17.40 -32.90 -11.35
C VAL A 745 16.35 -32.80 -12.46
N CYS A 746 15.20 -32.20 -12.17
CA CYS A 746 14.10 -32.04 -13.11
C CYS A 746 13.39 -30.68 -12.93
N SER A 747 12.68 -30.24 -13.97
CA SER A 747 11.98 -28.94 -14.00
C SER A 747 10.95 -28.75 -12.87
N SER A 748 10.40 -29.83 -12.30
CA SER A 748 9.47 -29.73 -11.16
C SER A 748 10.13 -29.27 -9.85
N MET A 749 11.47 -29.26 -9.78
CA MET A 749 12.24 -28.70 -8.67
C MET A 749 12.36 -27.18 -8.75
N GLU A 750 12.02 -26.55 -9.88
CA GLU A 750 12.02 -25.09 -9.98
C GLU A 750 11.19 -24.48 -8.87
N HIS A 751 11.70 -23.38 -8.31
CA HIS A 751 11.05 -22.61 -7.27
C HIS A 751 10.98 -23.29 -5.89
N TRP A 752 11.58 -24.46 -5.72
CA TRP A 752 11.67 -25.13 -4.43
C TRP A 752 12.91 -24.71 -3.63
N THR A 753 12.76 -24.69 -2.32
CA THR A 753 13.89 -24.71 -1.38
C THR A 753 14.30 -26.15 -1.07
N LEU A 754 15.59 -26.46 -1.16
CA LEU A 754 16.17 -27.74 -0.81
C LEU A 754 17.00 -27.61 0.47
N ALA A 755 16.84 -28.55 1.39
CA ALA A 755 17.65 -28.60 2.61
C ALA A 755 19.05 -29.15 2.29
N VAL A 756 20.10 -28.42 2.69
CA VAL A 756 21.48 -28.88 2.61
C VAL A 756 21.81 -29.63 3.89
N MET A 757 21.99 -30.95 3.79
CA MET A 757 22.14 -31.79 4.97
C MET A 757 23.61 -31.84 5.45
N HIS A 758 23.81 -31.84 6.76
CA HIS A 758 25.10 -32.03 7.40
C HIS A 758 25.50 -33.51 7.40
N ALA A 759 25.62 -34.08 6.20
CA ALA A 759 26.00 -35.47 5.94
C ALA A 759 26.95 -35.56 4.74
N SER A 760 27.53 -36.73 4.51
CA SER A 760 28.26 -37.07 3.30
C SER A 760 27.31 -37.67 2.26
N VAL A 761 27.56 -37.43 0.97
CA VAL A 761 26.80 -38.08 -0.12
C VAL A 761 26.97 -39.61 -0.17
N ARG A 762 27.95 -40.14 0.57
CA ARG A 762 28.23 -41.58 0.70
C ARG A 762 27.51 -42.22 1.88
N ASP A 763 26.90 -41.42 2.75
CA ASP A 763 26.16 -41.94 3.89
C ASP A 763 24.86 -42.64 3.42
N SER A 764 24.31 -43.52 4.26
CA SER A 764 23.05 -44.17 3.93
C SER A 764 21.90 -43.16 3.84
N PRO A 765 20.87 -43.41 3.02
CA PRO A 765 19.68 -42.56 2.96
C PRO A 765 19.05 -42.27 4.34
N GLU A 766 19.07 -43.25 5.26
CA GLU A 766 18.60 -43.09 6.64
C GLU A 766 19.47 -42.13 7.47
N THR A 767 20.79 -42.22 7.31
CA THR A 767 21.73 -41.31 7.98
C THR A 767 21.52 -39.88 7.48
N ILE A 768 21.37 -39.71 6.16
CA ILE A 768 21.08 -38.41 5.55
C ILE A 768 19.73 -37.87 6.03
N ARG A 769 18.69 -38.72 6.10
CA ARG A 769 17.34 -38.35 6.54
C ARG A 769 17.30 -37.76 7.95
N THR A 770 18.17 -38.26 8.83
CA THR A 770 18.24 -37.88 10.25
C THR A 770 19.40 -36.94 10.59
N ALA A 771 20.15 -36.48 9.59
CA ALA A 771 21.20 -35.49 9.79
C ALA A 771 20.62 -34.09 10.04
N SER A 772 21.39 -33.24 10.72
CA SER A 772 21.01 -31.84 10.91
C SER A 772 21.13 -31.05 9.61
N VAL A 773 20.43 -29.92 9.55
CA VAL A 773 20.44 -29.01 8.40
C VAL A 773 21.58 -28.00 8.55
N MET A 774 22.37 -27.82 7.49
CA MET A 774 23.37 -26.73 7.42
C MET A 774 22.77 -25.42 6.93
N GLY A 775 21.77 -25.51 6.07
CA GLY A 775 21.07 -24.38 5.48
C GLY A 775 20.17 -24.81 4.33
N PHE A 776 19.68 -23.84 3.57
CA PHE A 776 18.78 -24.06 2.44
C PHE A 776 19.33 -23.42 1.18
N VAL A 777 19.03 -24.01 0.04
CA VAL A 777 19.26 -23.42 -1.28
C VAL A 777 17.94 -23.37 -2.04
N TYR A 778 17.79 -22.38 -2.92
CA TYR A 778 16.59 -22.24 -3.74
C TYR A 778 16.91 -22.54 -5.19
N VAL A 779 16.11 -23.38 -5.84
CA VAL A 779 16.25 -23.70 -7.26
C VAL A 779 15.54 -22.62 -8.07
N ALA A 780 16.29 -21.81 -8.81
CA ALA A 780 15.74 -20.68 -9.56
C ALA A 780 15.30 -21.05 -10.98
N ASP A 781 15.99 -21.99 -11.63
CA ASP A 781 15.80 -22.34 -13.04
C ASP A 781 16.50 -23.68 -13.32
N VAL A 782 15.85 -24.55 -14.09
CA VAL A 782 16.37 -25.87 -14.47
C VAL A 782 16.42 -25.99 -15.99
N ASP A 783 17.63 -25.92 -16.55
CA ASP A 783 17.87 -26.11 -17.98
C ASP A 783 18.19 -27.60 -18.25
N GLU A 784 17.16 -28.39 -18.50
CA GLU A 784 17.29 -29.83 -18.81
C GLU A 784 18.10 -30.09 -20.08
N GLN A 785 18.03 -29.20 -21.08
CA GLN A 785 18.77 -29.34 -22.34
C GLN A 785 20.27 -29.18 -22.12
N LYS A 786 20.68 -28.19 -21.31
CA LYS A 786 22.08 -27.96 -20.96
C LYS A 786 22.55 -28.81 -19.77
N ARG A 787 21.65 -29.53 -19.10
CA ARG A 787 21.88 -30.26 -17.84
C ARG A 787 22.47 -29.36 -16.75
N LYS A 788 21.93 -28.13 -16.63
CA LYS A 788 22.38 -27.13 -15.67
C LYS A 788 21.22 -26.62 -14.84
N VAL A 789 21.47 -26.40 -13.55
CA VAL A 789 20.54 -25.76 -12.63
C VAL A 789 21.13 -24.46 -12.12
N LYS A 790 20.29 -23.41 -12.02
CA LYS A 790 20.64 -22.19 -11.29
C LYS A 790 20.08 -22.31 -9.89
N MET A 791 20.96 -22.24 -8.90
CA MET A 791 20.59 -22.27 -7.48
C MET A 791 21.01 -20.98 -6.79
N LEU A 792 20.14 -20.43 -5.96
CA LEU A 792 20.42 -19.34 -5.06
C LEU A 792 20.89 -19.92 -3.71
N ALA A 793 22.08 -19.53 -3.26
CA ALA A 793 22.64 -19.94 -1.98
C ALA A 793 22.83 -18.73 -1.04
N PRO A 794 22.63 -18.88 0.28
CA PRO A 794 22.73 -17.77 1.22
C PRO A 794 24.18 -17.33 1.49
N VAL A 795 25.16 -18.18 1.17
CA VAL A 795 26.59 -17.93 1.40
C VAL A 795 27.38 -17.98 0.11
N SER A 796 28.44 -17.17 0.05
CA SER A 796 29.35 -17.14 -1.09
C SER A 796 30.36 -18.29 -1.04
N GLY A 797 30.01 -19.39 -1.69
CA GLY A 797 30.84 -20.59 -1.74
C GLY A 797 30.15 -21.71 -2.52
N ARG A 798 30.94 -22.60 -3.13
CA ARG A 798 30.36 -23.78 -3.78
C ARG A 798 29.65 -24.62 -2.72
N LEU A 799 28.47 -25.16 -3.03
CA LEU A 799 27.70 -26.05 -2.14
C LEU A 799 28.52 -27.22 -1.57
N GLY A 800 29.59 -27.63 -2.26
CA GLY A 800 30.43 -28.76 -1.88
C GLY A 800 29.77 -30.10 -2.20
N ASP A 801 30.36 -31.20 -1.71
CA ASP A 801 29.87 -32.57 -1.89
C ASP A 801 28.90 -32.93 -0.76
N ARG A 802 27.70 -32.33 -0.79
CA ARG A 802 26.70 -32.42 0.28
C ARG A 802 25.35 -32.85 -0.29
N PRO A 803 24.65 -33.81 0.36
CA PRO A 803 23.35 -34.25 -0.12
C PRO A 803 22.28 -33.19 0.13
N LEU A 804 21.46 -32.96 -0.89
CA LEU A 804 20.30 -32.09 -0.86
C LEU A 804 19.03 -32.91 -0.64
N VAL A 805 18.11 -32.42 0.17
CA VAL A 805 16.81 -33.07 0.38
C VAL A 805 15.69 -32.15 -0.09
N TRP A 806 14.92 -32.66 -1.05
CA TRP A 806 13.70 -32.09 -1.57
C TRP A 806 12.50 -32.65 -0.80
N GLY A 807 11.87 -31.80 0.01
CA GLY A 807 10.66 -32.18 0.74
C GLY A 807 9.38 -31.98 -0.08
N ARG A 808 8.25 -32.06 0.61
CA ARG A 808 6.92 -31.74 0.08
C ARG A 808 6.35 -30.46 0.69
N TRP A 809 7.11 -29.84 1.60
CA TRP A 809 6.75 -28.64 2.33
C TRP A 809 8.01 -27.85 2.70
N PRO A 810 7.98 -26.49 2.66
CA PRO A 810 6.88 -25.65 2.18
C PRO A 810 6.66 -25.75 0.66
N GLU A 811 5.53 -25.26 0.16
CA GLU A 811 5.21 -25.22 -1.28
C GLU A 811 6.26 -24.43 -2.09
N PRO A 812 6.37 -24.65 -3.41
CA PRO A 812 7.30 -23.90 -4.24
C PRO A 812 6.90 -22.44 -4.33
N PHE A 813 7.89 -21.55 -4.28
CA PHE A 813 7.67 -20.12 -4.31
C PHE A 813 8.05 -19.52 -5.67
N ILE A 814 7.02 -19.08 -6.41
CA ILE A 814 7.04 -18.78 -7.86
C ILE A 814 8.21 -17.90 -8.28
N ASN A 815 8.68 -16.93 -7.49
CA ASN A 815 9.84 -16.14 -7.90
C ASN A 815 10.57 -15.36 -6.78
N LEU A 816 11.74 -15.83 -6.34
CA LEU A 816 12.63 -15.07 -5.43
C LEU A 816 13.50 -14.01 -6.15
N LEU A 817 13.63 -14.05 -7.47
CA LEU A 817 14.62 -13.29 -8.23
C LEU A 817 14.06 -12.19 -9.14
N GLY A 818 12.74 -11.98 -9.15
CA GLY A 818 12.07 -10.89 -9.88
C GLY A 818 11.24 -11.37 -11.05
#